data_AF-A0A971B6Y4-F1
#
_entry.id   AF-A0A971B6Y4-F1
#
_cell.length_a   1.000
_cell.length_b   1.000
_cell.length_c   1.000
_cell.angle_alpha   90.00
_cell.angle_beta   90.00
_cell.angle_gamma   90.00
#
_symmetry.space_group_name_H-M   'P 1'
#
loop_
_entity.id
_entity.type
_entity.pdbx_description
1 polymer ?
#
loop_
_entity_poly.entity_id
_entity_poly.type
_entity_poly.pdbx_seq_one_letter_code
_entity_poly.pdbx_strand_id
1 'polypeptide(L)'
;MPFSYPASRTRTRDKVLAGGTLSAARRSRIGWPTVLLLLAAVCMAGSPRLAHGGEDHPLDFTAWQHLPVFYNGRMMPLNTFARLTVESVCDRANPRLSLDGVSDAGRQIPAFAETEKMFPDEAKAFTASEMLFSWMVEPERWEYVPFLIAEHEELRKDVFNLPVRSLKGKHLKYVSPYDVENSKGFDRALRSLAEKRRGLPGKNANLTSAERAVEQLYQAYMTYRSVSYDPFRDEPRKFMEALTAAADAWNASAQAWVNSREALEAVAPDIYGDDFDGQIEGVRGSIAAVGEVSKSGSVDPREAERLLAETARQAGSLAAQADQGMKEVFAGKCPPAVSEAQWKHLRNQSHIISNGAAELVVAVQQAQLTLYDSQKALRLLPGLNPAALEKNRDSEDDAQPWVSLETVLFSGDDVYRTFIRPDLLRVDGAPISPAEGMTRLEFLQQLASEGNPARKERVAFAEAAAAYLDRGAGDRAERFYSAMERFAAELRALGESIEPARTDLALRHPDEKLIEVTAYPPPGSTDAEVHYYRLDPFLWSWVLSFLALCCLAAALGAIRSPMYWTGMALLIAGQVFSVYGFVLRTYITGWAPVTNMFETVVFVALVTAILGLWFALSPLFGPGLHRAWRMTAMPGTPESGTLDDEDLAMMNAGTWTGIRAAMMIPRAGLVYYVFHLLTQVEYGVGTGYAIIRLLPRGASMNDQVVWLVGLSMLAMALWLVPRLVLTAALGVVTLPWSIYQSGLGNLLQKAMDRKAFAAVGAGTAFGVGLIAYYAPIWDANINPLMPVLRDNFWLTMHVLTITASYGAGFLAWGLGIAAMAYYVLGQYRDPLAPSPAHVAQGHRPAHGYQAPPESFHRRVPEQCVSLSGFIYKAIQVAVVLLAAGTILGGLWADVSWGRFWGWDSKEVWALISLLIYVGILHFRFTGVLRDFALAAGAVFGITSIVMAWWGVNFFLGSGLHSYGNGAGGGWFVLGFTAFNAAAVFAGAIRYLSETGGAATPVPAESRLPDGAMPKPQ
;
A
#
# COMPACT_ATOMS: atom_id res chain seq x y z
N MET A 1 -40.69 16.69 53.07
CA MET A 1 -42.09 16.21 53.09
C MET A 1 -42.38 15.55 51.76
N PRO A 2 -43.14 14.45 51.70
CA PRO A 2 -43.31 13.40 52.72
C PRO A 2 -43.16 11.99 52.04
N PHE A 3 -43.25 10.80 52.64
CA PHE A 3 -43.91 10.29 53.83
C PHE A 3 -43.26 8.94 54.24
N SER A 4 -42.96 8.81 55.55
CA SER A 4 -43.07 7.63 56.46
C SER A 4 -42.36 6.28 56.13
N TYR A 5 -41.38 5.75 56.90
CA TYR A 5 -41.37 5.18 58.29
C TYR A 5 -42.35 4.01 58.53
N PRO A 6 -42.15 3.07 59.49
CA PRO A 6 -41.06 2.97 60.49
C PRO A 6 -40.54 1.56 60.92
N ALA A 7 -39.47 1.60 61.75
CA ALA A 7 -39.27 0.86 63.03
C ALA A 7 -39.02 -0.66 63.02
N SER A 8 -38.25 -1.28 63.95
CA SER A 8 -37.42 -0.83 65.08
C SER A 8 -36.80 -2.04 65.82
N ARG A 9 -35.68 -1.82 66.56
CA ARG A 9 -35.30 -2.46 67.86
C ARG A 9 -34.95 -3.98 67.86
N THR A 10 -34.05 -4.58 68.67
CA THR A 10 -33.14 -4.19 69.77
C THR A 10 -32.25 -5.40 70.15
N ARG A 11 -30.98 -5.13 70.49
CA ARG A 11 -30.12 -5.62 71.60
C ARG A 11 -30.03 -7.11 72.08
N THR A 12 -28.75 -7.48 72.29
CA THR A 12 -28.08 -8.15 73.45
C THR A 12 -27.83 -9.69 73.52
N ARG A 13 -26.52 -10.02 73.41
CA ARG A 13 -25.57 -10.78 74.28
C ARG A 13 -25.72 -12.29 74.61
N ASP A 14 -24.62 -12.98 74.24
CA ASP A 14 -23.78 -14.01 74.92
C ASP A 14 -24.31 -15.40 75.32
N LYS A 15 -23.83 -16.48 74.65
CA LYS A 15 -22.73 -17.38 75.11
C LYS A 15 -22.52 -18.64 74.21
N VAL A 16 -21.26 -18.81 73.77
CA VAL A 16 -20.37 -20.01 73.83
C VAL A 16 -20.68 -21.31 73.01
N LEU A 17 -19.79 -21.51 72.01
CA LEU A 17 -19.15 -22.73 71.44
C LEU A 17 -19.96 -23.83 70.71
N ALA A 18 -19.71 -23.95 69.39
CA ALA A 18 -19.11 -25.12 68.71
C ALA A 18 -18.88 -24.80 67.21
N GLY A 19 -17.98 -25.54 66.57
CA GLY A 19 -17.28 -25.19 65.33
C GLY A 19 -18.11 -25.12 64.03
N GLY A 20 -17.50 -24.52 63.00
CA GLY A 20 -18.04 -24.47 61.65
C GLY A 20 -17.68 -23.18 60.91
N THR A 21 -16.52 -23.16 60.27
CA THR A 21 -16.14 -22.12 59.30
C THR A 21 -17.00 -22.23 58.05
N LEU A 22 -17.82 -21.22 57.74
CA LEU A 22 -18.35 -20.99 56.39
C LEU A 22 -18.31 -19.52 56.02
N SER A 23 -17.54 -19.26 54.96
CA SER A 23 -17.53 -18.06 54.14
C SER A 23 -18.86 -17.85 53.42
N ALA A 24 -19.25 -16.59 53.18
CA ALA A 24 -19.67 -16.12 51.85
C ALA A 24 -20.01 -14.63 51.89
N ALA A 25 -19.08 -13.81 51.38
CA ALA A 25 -19.38 -12.46 50.92
C ALA A 25 -20.21 -12.55 49.62
N ARG A 26 -21.35 -11.85 49.61
CA ARG A 26 -22.32 -11.78 48.52
C ARG A 26 -21.67 -11.12 47.29
N ARG A 27 -21.27 -11.91 46.29
CA ARG A 27 -20.84 -11.43 44.96
C ARG A 27 -22.07 -11.29 44.06
N SER A 28 -22.29 -10.09 43.52
CA SER A 28 -23.20 -9.85 42.40
C SER A 28 -22.68 -10.59 41.16
N ARG A 29 -23.42 -11.61 40.71
CA ARG A 29 -23.15 -12.31 39.45
C ARG A 29 -23.75 -11.48 38.32
N ILE A 30 -22.91 -10.79 37.55
CA ILE A 30 -23.27 -10.43 36.17
C ILE A 30 -23.17 -11.73 35.38
N GLY A 31 -24.30 -12.21 34.86
CA GLY A 31 -24.36 -13.46 34.11
C GLY A 31 -23.78 -13.32 32.71
N TRP A 32 -23.33 -14.44 32.14
CA TRP A 32 -22.94 -14.58 30.73
C TRP A 32 -23.88 -13.91 29.71
N PRO A 33 -25.21 -13.85 29.90
CA PRO A 33 -26.10 -13.16 28.96
C PRO A 33 -25.83 -11.65 28.84
N THR A 34 -25.43 -10.99 29.93
CA THR A 34 -25.16 -9.54 29.94
C THR A 34 -23.86 -9.21 29.21
N VAL A 35 -22.87 -10.12 29.28
CA VAL A 35 -21.59 -10.00 28.55
C VAL A 35 -21.81 -10.26 27.05
N LEU A 36 -22.63 -11.26 26.71
CA LEU A 36 -23.02 -11.52 25.31
C LEU A 36 -23.83 -10.37 24.71
N LEU A 37 -24.70 -9.73 25.49
CA LEU A 37 -25.44 -8.53 25.06
C LEU A 37 -24.54 -7.32 24.83
N LEU A 38 -23.51 -7.12 25.66
CA LEU A 38 -22.51 -6.07 25.45
C LEU A 38 -21.62 -6.35 24.22
N LEU A 39 -21.20 -7.60 24.01
CA LEU A 39 -20.46 -8.00 22.81
C LEU A 39 -21.32 -7.87 21.54
N ALA A 40 -22.58 -8.28 21.58
CA ALA A 40 -23.53 -8.10 20.48
C ALA A 40 -23.82 -6.63 20.19
N ALA A 41 -23.95 -5.79 21.22
CA ALA A 41 -24.15 -4.35 21.06
C ALA A 41 -22.94 -3.65 20.43
N VAL A 42 -21.71 -4.09 20.72
CA VAL A 42 -20.50 -3.55 20.08
C VAL A 42 -20.32 -4.08 18.65
N CYS A 43 -20.64 -5.36 18.39
CA CYS A 43 -20.67 -5.90 17.03
C CYS A 43 -21.76 -5.21 16.16
N MET A 44 -22.88 -4.81 16.74
CA MET A 44 -23.94 -4.05 16.06
C MET A 44 -23.65 -2.55 15.95
N ALA A 45 -22.69 -2.01 16.71
CA ALA A 45 -22.25 -0.62 16.59
C ALA A 45 -21.19 -0.42 15.49
N GLY A 46 -20.58 -1.51 14.99
CA GLY A 46 -19.60 -1.53 13.91
C GLY A 46 -20.15 -1.92 12.54
N SER A 47 -21.46 -2.17 12.40
CA SER A 47 -22.07 -2.30 11.08
C SER A 47 -22.06 -0.91 10.41
N PRO A 48 -21.59 -0.78 9.16
CA PRO A 48 -21.85 0.44 8.42
C PRO A 48 -23.36 0.66 8.43
N ARG A 49 -23.77 1.80 8.97
CA ARG A 49 -25.17 2.20 9.09
C ARG A 49 -25.83 2.07 7.71
N LEU A 50 -26.63 1.02 7.55
CA LEU A 50 -27.78 1.03 6.64
C LEU A 50 -28.75 2.07 7.19
N ALA A 51 -28.53 3.32 6.80
CA ALA A 51 -29.40 4.42 7.17
C ALA A 51 -29.45 5.42 6.02
N HIS A 52 -30.11 5.04 4.93
CA HIS A 52 -30.87 5.98 4.11
C HIS A 52 -32.28 5.42 3.96
N GLY A 53 -33.24 6.17 4.50
CA GLY A 53 -34.64 6.07 4.09
C GLY A 53 -34.81 6.87 2.80
N GLY A 54 -35.75 6.44 1.96
CA GLY A 54 -36.33 7.28 0.91
C GLY A 54 -35.90 7.04 -0.52
N GLU A 55 -35.49 5.83 -0.95
CA GLU A 55 -35.65 5.40 -2.35
C GLU A 55 -36.02 3.91 -2.35
N ASP A 56 -37.14 3.56 -2.98
CA ASP A 56 -37.57 2.18 -3.22
C ASP A 56 -36.53 1.52 -4.15
N HIS A 57 -35.68 0.67 -3.57
CA HIS A 57 -34.54 -0.07 -4.17
C HIS A 57 -33.31 0.78 -4.59
N PRO A 58 -32.18 0.71 -3.85
CA PRO A 58 -30.93 1.34 -4.30
C PRO A 58 -30.43 0.71 -5.60
N LEU A 59 -29.90 1.55 -6.50
CA LEU A 59 -29.29 1.08 -7.75
C LEU A 59 -28.13 0.11 -7.47
N ASP A 60 -28.12 -1.02 -8.17
CA ASP A 60 -27.09 -2.03 -8.02
C ASP A 60 -25.98 -1.87 -9.08
N PHE A 61 -24.79 -1.49 -8.62
CA PHE A 61 -23.58 -1.32 -9.42
C PHE A 61 -22.68 -2.57 -9.40
N THR A 62 -23.15 -3.72 -8.94
CA THR A 62 -22.31 -4.92 -8.77
C THR A 62 -21.63 -5.34 -10.07
N ALA A 63 -22.36 -5.45 -11.18
CA ALA A 63 -21.75 -5.79 -12.47
C ALA A 63 -20.68 -4.77 -12.90
N TRP A 64 -20.98 -3.48 -12.74
CA TRP A 64 -20.05 -2.38 -13.03
C TRP A 64 -18.79 -2.43 -12.17
N GLN A 65 -18.90 -2.73 -10.88
CA GLN A 65 -17.78 -2.81 -9.92
C GLN A 65 -16.75 -3.89 -10.27
N HIS A 66 -17.16 -4.99 -10.89
CA HIS A 66 -16.32 -6.14 -11.22
C HIS A 66 -15.68 -6.04 -12.61
N LEU A 67 -15.98 -4.99 -13.38
CA LEU A 67 -15.35 -4.83 -14.69
C LEU A 67 -13.83 -4.72 -14.54
N PRO A 68 -13.06 -5.47 -15.34
CA PRO A 68 -11.61 -5.42 -15.31
C PRO A 68 -11.11 -4.14 -15.99
N VAL A 69 -10.35 -3.32 -15.26
CA VAL A 69 -9.76 -2.06 -15.75
C VAL A 69 -8.25 -2.13 -15.71
N PHE A 70 -7.59 -1.75 -16.80
CA PHE A 70 -6.14 -1.57 -16.83
C PHE A 70 -5.76 -0.14 -16.44
N TYR A 71 -5.07 0.02 -15.32
CA TYR A 71 -4.63 1.33 -14.86
C TYR A 71 -3.25 1.26 -14.20
N ASN A 72 -2.37 2.20 -14.55
CA ASN A 72 -0.99 2.29 -14.07
C ASN A 72 -0.20 0.96 -14.09
N GLY A 73 -0.33 0.19 -15.17
CA GLY A 73 0.46 -1.03 -15.38
C GLY A 73 -0.07 -2.29 -14.69
N ARG A 74 -1.30 -2.27 -14.16
CA ARG A 74 -1.96 -3.45 -13.56
C ARG A 74 -3.44 -3.51 -13.93
N MET A 75 -3.97 -4.72 -14.03
CA MET A 75 -5.41 -4.99 -14.02
C MET A 75 -6.00 -4.91 -12.60
N MET A 76 -7.11 -4.18 -12.44
CA MET A 76 -7.83 -4.04 -11.17
C MET A 76 -9.35 -3.98 -11.42
N PRO A 77 -10.20 -4.27 -10.42
CA PRO A 77 -11.62 -4.00 -10.56
C PRO A 77 -11.88 -2.51 -10.76
N LEU A 78 -12.91 -2.20 -11.54
CA LEU A 78 -13.41 -0.84 -11.73
C LEU A 78 -13.73 -0.18 -10.38
N ASN A 79 -14.20 -0.93 -9.39
CA ASN A 79 -14.40 -0.39 -8.04
C ASN A 79 -13.12 0.22 -7.46
N THR A 80 -11.96 -0.42 -7.62
CA THR A 80 -10.68 0.15 -7.15
C THR A 80 -10.32 1.39 -7.94
N PHE A 81 -10.41 1.34 -9.26
CA PHE A 81 -10.16 2.49 -10.12
C PHE A 81 -11.06 3.68 -9.75
N ALA A 82 -12.36 3.44 -9.56
CA ALA A 82 -13.33 4.45 -9.18
C ALA A 82 -12.98 5.07 -7.82
N ARG A 83 -12.60 4.26 -6.83
CA ARG A 83 -12.20 4.77 -5.51
C ARG A 83 -10.96 5.65 -5.58
N LEU A 84 -9.92 5.19 -6.28
CA LEU A 84 -8.69 5.97 -6.48
C LEU A 84 -8.97 7.30 -7.21
N THR A 85 -9.77 7.23 -8.28
CA THR A 85 -10.13 8.40 -9.10
C THR A 85 -10.95 9.39 -8.27
N VAL A 86 -12.04 8.95 -7.65
CA VAL A 86 -12.92 9.82 -6.86
C VAL A 86 -12.21 10.38 -5.64
N GLU A 87 -11.36 9.59 -4.96
CA GLU A 87 -10.55 10.07 -3.84
C GLU A 87 -9.53 11.12 -4.28
N SER A 88 -8.89 10.96 -5.42
CA SER A 88 -7.96 11.96 -5.96
C SER A 88 -8.64 13.29 -6.32
N VAL A 89 -9.94 13.26 -6.62
CA VAL A 89 -10.73 14.43 -7.02
C VAL A 89 -11.44 15.08 -5.82
N CYS A 90 -12.03 14.27 -4.94
CA CYS A 90 -12.94 14.67 -3.86
C CYS A 90 -12.33 14.53 -2.45
N ASP A 91 -11.07 14.08 -2.32
CA ASP A 91 -10.35 13.74 -1.06
C ASP A 91 -10.96 12.56 -0.28
N ARG A 92 -12.00 11.93 -0.83
CA ARG A 92 -12.68 10.77 -0.24
C ARG A 92 -13.26 9.88 -1.33
N ALA A 93 -13.11 8.57 -1.17
CA ALA A 93 -13.67 7.59 -2.10
C ALA A 93 -15.22 7.62 -2.17
N ASN A 94 -15.91 7.88 -1.05
CA ASN A 94 -17.37 7.97 -0.99
C ASN A 94 -17.80 9.33 -0.42
N PRO A 95 -17.79 10.39 -1.24
CA PRO A 95 -18.07 11.75 -0.77
C PRO A 95 -19.56 11.95 -0.46
N ARG A 96 -19.82 12.81 0.53
CA ARG A 96 -21.16 13.34 0.78
C ARG A 96 -21.21 14.78 0.28
N LEU A 97 -21.85 14.98 -0.85
CA LEU A 97 -21.88 16.23 -1.59
C LEU A 97 -23.19 16.97 -1.38
N SER A 98 -23.15 18.28 -1.58
CA SER A 98 -24.28 19.20 -1.44
C SER A 98 -24.05 20.39 -2.36
N LEU A 99 -25.10 21.12 -2.72
CA LEU A 99 -25.00 22.36 -3.49
C LEU A 99 -24.63 23.59 -2.63
N ASP A 100 -24.22 23.36 -1.37
CA ASP A 100 -23.59 24.37 -0.54
C ASP A 100 -22.25 24.80 -1.15
N GLY A 101 -22.11 26.11 -1.43
CA GLY A 101 -20.86 26.69 -1.92
C GLY A 101 -20.78 26.87 -3.44
N VAL A 102 -21.84 26.56 -4.19
CA VAL A 102 -21.99 26.98 -5.60
C VAL A 102 -21.96 28.50 -5.68
N SER A 103 -21.20 29.05 -6.62
CA SER A 103 -21.12 30.49 -6.88
C SER A 103 -22.47 31.09 -7.32
N ASP A 104 -22.70 32.37 -6.99
CA ASP A 104 -23.92 33.07 -7.41
C ASP A 104 -24.05 33.12 -8.94
N ALA A 105 -22.92 33.19 -9.65
CA ALA A 105 -22.87 33.10 -11.11
C ALA A 105 -23.36 31.74 -11.61
N GLY A 106 -22.89 30.63 -11.01
CA GLY A 106 -23.34 29.28 -11.37
C GLY A 106 -24.83 29.06 -11.14
N ARG A 107 -25.39 29.61 -10.06
CA ARG A 107 -26.84 29.50 -9.75
C ARG A 107 -27.75 30.21 -10.75
N GLN A 108 -27.24 31.21 -11.46
CA GLN A 108 -28.04 31.98 -12.44
C GLN A 108 -28.08 31.32 -13.82
N ILE A 109 -27.30 30.26 -14.05
CA ILE A 109 -27.26 29.57 -15.34
C ILE A 109 -28.50 28.69 -15.48
N PRO A 110 -29.27 28.78 -16.58
CA PRO A 110 -30.50 27.99 -16.75
C PRO A 110 -30.30 26.47 -16.60
N ALA A 111 -29.14 25.94 -17.01
CA ALA A 111 -28.79 24.53 -16.86
C ALA A 111 -28.68 24.06 -15.39
N PHE A 112 -28.46 24.97 -14.44
CA PHE A 112 -28.31 24.64 -13.01
C PHE A 112 -29.58 24.00 -12.42
N ALA A 113 -30.76 24.33 -12.94
CA ALA A 113 -32.03 23.76 -12.48
C ALA A 113 -32.07 22.22 -12.63
N GLU A 114 -31.37 21.67 -13.62
CA GLU A 114 -31.23 20.22 -13.79
C GLU A 114 -30.26 19.59 -12.78
N THR A 115 -29.23 20.33 -12.37
CA THR A 115 -28.30 19.93 -11.31
C THR A 115 -29.00 19.88 -9.95
N GLU A 116 -29.93 20.79 -9.67
CA GLU A 116 -30.71 20.77 -8.41
C GLU A 116 -31.50 19.47 -8.23
N LYS A 117 -32.01 18.89 -9.32
CA LYS A 117 -32.72 17.60 -9.29
C LYS A 117 -31.85 16.42 -8.86
N MET A 118 -30.52 16.57 -8.78
CA MET A 118 -29.61 15.54 -8.25
C MET A 118 -29.61 15.48 -6.72
N PHE A 119 -30.04 16.56 -6.05
CA PHE A 119 -29.92 16.74 -4.61
C PHE A 119 -31.28 17.09 -3.95
N PRO A 120 -32.24 16.14 -3.91
CA PRO A 120 -33.57 16.41 -3.34
C PRO A 120 -33.53 16.75 -1.82
N ASP A 121 -32.58 16.19 -1.06
CA ASP A 121 -32.49 16.33 0.42
C ASP A 121 -31.28 17.18 0.90
N GLU A 122 -30.91 18.25 0.20
CA GLU A 122 -29.73 19.13 0.41
C GLU A 122 -28.34 18.46 0.30
N ALA A 123 -28.16 17.23 0.79
CA ALA A 123 -26.86 16.52 0.77
C ALA A 123 -27.00 15.01 0.56
N LYS A 124 -26.43 14.51 -0.55
CA LYS A 124 -26.45 13.10 -0.97
C LYS A 124 -25.07 12.45 -0.80
N ALA A 125 -25.05 11.20 -0.32
CA ALA A 125 -23.85 10.38 -0.32
C ALA A 125 -23.78 9.61 -1.63
N PHE A 126 -22.60 9.59 -2.27
CA PHE A 126 -22.36 8.84 -3.49
C PHE A 126 -21.31 7.76 -3.23
N THR A 127 -21.50 6.60 -3.83
CA THR A 127 -20.43 5.60 -3.91
C THR A 127 -19.43 6.01 -4.99
N ALA A 128 -18.16 5.59 -4.87
CA ALA A 128 -17.15 5.86 -5.89
C ALA A 128 -17.59 5.40 -7.29
N SER A 129 -18.18 4.21 -7.38
CA SER A 129 -18.67 3.63 -8.63
C SER A 129 -19.83 4.40 -9.24
N GLU A 130 -20.75 4.90 -8.40
CA GLU A 130 -21.86 5.77 -8.85
C GLU A 130 -21.34 7.12 -9.34
N MET A 131 -20.41 7.76 -8.59
CA MET A 131 -19.76 9.01 -8.99
C MET A 131 -19.13 8.88 -10.38
N LEU A 132 -18.31 7.84 -10.57
CA LEU A 132 -17.61 7.60 -11.83
C LEU A 132 -18.60 7.43 -12.99
N PHE A 133 -19.63 6.60 -12.79
CA PHE A 133 -20.67 6.38 -13.81
C PHE A 133 -21.44 7.67 -14.12
N SER A 134 -21.81 8.44 -13.10
CA SER A 134 -22.55 9.70 -13.24
C SER A 134 -21.71 10.77 -13.95
N TRP A 135 -20.42 10.89 -13.66
CA TRP A 135 -19.49 11.78 -14.40
C TRP A 135 -19.41 11.44 -15.89
N MET A 136 -19.50 10.16 -16.25
CA MET A 136 -19.46 9.72 -17.65
C MET A 136 -20.78 9.94 -18.40
N VAL A 137 -21.91 9.84 -17.71
CA VAL A 137 -23.25 9.85 -18.32
C VAL A 137 -23.88 11.24 -18.34
N GLU A 138 -23.65 12.05 -17.32
CA GLU A 138 -24.23 13.40 -17.18
C GLU A 138 -23.20 14.48 -16.78
N PRO A 139 -22.04 14.60 -17.48
CA PRO A 139 -20.97 15.54 -17.11
C PRO A 139 -21.46 17.00 -17.02
N GLU A 140 -22.36 17.39 -17.92
CA GLU A 140 -23.04 18.70 -17.98
C GLU A 140 -23.60 19.17 -16.63
N ARG A 141 -24.19 18.24 -15.86
CA ARG A 141 -24.83 18.56 -14.59
C ARG A 141 -23.80 18.69 -13.48
N TRP A 142 -22.68 17.98 -13.58
CA TRP A 142 -21.58 18.02 -12.63
C TRP A 142 -20.73 19.28 -12.73
N GLU A 143 -20.76 19.99 -13.86
CA GLU A 143 -20.09 21.29 -14.04
C GLU A 143 -20.35 22.29 -12.92
N TYR A 144 -21.55 22.24 -12.35
CA TYR A 144 -21.98 23.18 -11.33
C TYR A 144 -21.95 22.62 -9.91
N VAL A 145 -21.61 21.34 -9.72
CA VAL A 145 -21.58 20.71 -8.40
C VAL A 145 -20.23 20.96 -7.73
N PRO A 146 -20.18 21.48 -6.50
CA PRO A 146 -18.91 21.64 -5.79
C PRO A 146 -18.41 20.30 -5.26
N PHE A 147 -17.42 19.71 -5.92
CA PHE A 147 -16.76 18.47 -5.47
C PHE A 147 -15.22 18.50 -5.57
N LEU A 148 -14.62 19.47 -6.26
CA LEU A 148 -13.17 19.60 -6.37
C LEU A 148 -12.58 20.19 -5.08
N ILE A 149 -11.59 19.53 -4.49
CA ILE A 149 -11.02 19.96 -3.20
C ILE A 149 -10.36 21.34 -3.27
N ALA A 150 -10.89 22.28 -2.49
CA ALA A 150 -10.40 23.64 -2.33
C ALA A 150 -10.66 24.14 -0.91
N GLU A 151 -10.13 23.42 0.09
CA GLU A 151 -10.29 23.74 1.51
C GLU A 151 -9.33 24.84 1.99
N HIS A 152 -8.22 25.07 1.28
CA HIS A 152 -7.21 26.07 1.66
C HIS A 152 -7.79 27.49 1.61
N GLU A 153 -7.61 28.26 2.68
CA GLU A 153 -8.25 29.58 2.85
C GLU A 153 -7.82 30.59 1.77
N GLU A 154 -6.50 30.71 1.52
CA GLU A 154 -5.95 31.60 0.48
C GLU A 154 -6.43 31.20 -0.92
N LEU A 155 -6.62 29.90 -1.17
CA LEU A 155 -7.12 29.42 -2.47
C LEU A 155 -8.56 29.91 -2.68
N ARG A 156 -9.44 29.78 -1.68
CA ARG A 156 -10.83 30.25 -1.82
C ARG A 156 -10.92 31.78 -1.89
N LYS A 157 -10.24 32.50 -1.00
CA LYS A 157 -10.36 33.95 -0.88
C LYS A 157 -9.58 34.70 -1.96
N ASP A 158 -8.30 34.39 -2.11
CA ASP A 158 -7.38 35.23 -2.90
C ASP A 158 -7.31 34.79 -4.36
N VAL A 159 -7.51 33.49 -4.63
CA VAL A 159 -7.51 32.94 -5.99
C VAL A 159 -8.91 32.93 -6.60
N PHE A 160 -9.91 32.38 -5.90
CA PHE A 160 -11.27 32.24 -6.43
C PHE A 160 -12.23 33.37 -6.05
N ASN A 161 -11.92 34.19 -5.04
CA ASN A 161 -12.86 35.15 -4.46
C ASN A 161 -14.21 34.51 -4.04
N LEU A 162 -14.14 33.30 -3.48
CA LEU A 162 -15.28 32.52 -3.01
C LEU A 162 -15.33 32.50 -1.47
N PRO A 163 -16.52 32.36 -0.87
CA PRO A 163 -16.66 32.27 0.58
C PRO A 163 -16.02 31.01 1.14
N VAL A 164 -15.45 31.12 2.34
CA VAL A 164 -14.85 30.00 3.10
C VAL A 164 -15.91 29.25 3.90
N ARG A 165 -17.03 29.90 4.23
CA ARG A 165 -18.12 29.31 5.01
C ARG A 165 -19.45 29.48 4.28
N SER A 166 -20.35 28.50 4.44
CA SER A 166 -21.72 28.58 3.96
C SER A 166 -22.53 29.58 4.79
N LEU A 167 -23.73 29.93 4.32
CA LEU A 167 -24.70 30.75 5.06
C LEU A 167 -25.06 30.15 6.43
N LYS A 168 -25.01 28.82 6.56
CA LYS A 168 -25.22 28.07 7.81
C LYS A 168 -23.94 27.97 8.68
N GLY A 169 -22.87 28.69 8.34
CA GLY A 169 -21.61 28.75 9.10
C GLY A 169 -20.66 27.57 8.92
N LYS A 170 -21.01 26.58 8.08
CA LYS A 170 -20.21 25.38 7.81
C LYS A 170 -19.03 25.71 6.91
N HIS A 171 -17.85 25.16 7.17
CA HIS A 171 -16.68 25.34 6.30
C HIS A 171 -16.93 24.69 4.93
N LEU A 172 -16.72 25.45 3.87
CA LEU A 172 -16.84 24.98 2.49
C LEU A 172 -15.52 24.37 2.06
N LYS A 173 -15.59 23.12 1.59
CA LYS A 173 -14.41 22.34 1.20
C LYS A 173 -14.18 22.29 -0.31
N TYR A 174 -15.24 22.48 -1.10
CA TYR A 174 -15.25 22.17 -2.51
C TYR A 174 -15.54 23.39 -3.39
N VAL A 175 -15.07 23.35 -4.63
CA VAL A 175 -15.44 24.25 -5.74
C VAL A 175 -15.95 23.42 -6.91
N SER A 176 -16.74 24.03 -7.80
CA SER A 176 -17.24 23.34 -8.99
C SER A 176 -16.24 23.41 -10.15
N PRO A 177 -16.29 22.48 -11.12
CA PRO A 177 -15.52 22.60 -12.37
C PRO A 177 -15.75 23.95 -13.08
N TYR A 178 -16.98 24.44 -13.11
CA TYR A 178 -17.33 25.75 -13.66
C TYR A 178 -16.55 26.89 -12.99
N ASP A 179 -16.44 26.88 -11.66
CA ASP A 179 -15.68 27.90 -10.92
C ASP A 179 -14.18 27.84 -11.23
N VAL A 180 -13.64 26.65 -11.52
CA VAL A 180 -12.24 26.44 -11.91
C VAL A 180 -11.95 27.05 -13.28
N GLU A 181 -12.76 26.71 -14.28
CA GLU A 181 -12.58 27.18 -15.67
C GLU A 181 -12.75 28.69 -15.82
N ASN A 182 -13.70 29.27 -15.08
CA ASN A 182 -14.04 30.69 -15.23
C ASN A 182 -13.21 31.60 -14.31
N SER A 183 -12.27 31.05 -13.53
CA SER A 183 -11.46 31.81 -12.58
C SER A 183 -10.17 32.34 -13.21
N LYS A 184 -10.19 33.64 -13.56
CA LYS A 184 -8.98 34.38 -13.96
C LYS A 184 -7.89 34.37 -12.88
N GLY A 185 -8.26 34.23 -11.60
CA GLY A 185 -7.30 34.14 -10.51
C GLY A 185 -6.55 32.81 -10.52
N PHE A 186 -7.27 31.71 -10.77
CA PHE A 186 -6.70 30.38 -10.87
C PHE A 186 -5.74 30.27 -12.07
N ASP A 187 -6.12 30.82 -13.23
CA ASP A 187 -5.25 30.88 -14.41
C ASP A 187 -3.92 31.60 -14.14
N ARG A 188 -3.96 32.73 -13.42
CA ARG A 188 -2.75 33.47 -13.03
C ARG A 188 -1.87 32.64 -12.10
N ALA A 189 -2.47 31.94 -11.14
CA ALA A 189 -1.75 31.08 -10.22
C ALA A 189 -1.06 29.91 -10.94
N LEU A 190 -1.73 29.28 -11.92
CA LEU A 190 -1.15 28.21 -12.74
C LEU A 190 0.02 28.70 -13.59
N ARG A 191 -0.10 29.86 -14.25
CA ARG A 191 1.00 30.44 -15.04
C ARG A 191 2.22 30.75 -14.16
N SER A 192 1.99 31.35 -12.99
CA SER A 192 3.05 31.62 -12.02
C SER A 192 3.77 30.34 -11.58
N LEU A 193 3.02 29.25 -11.37
CA LEU A 193 3.58 27.95 -10.97
C LEU A 193 4.38 27.32 -12.11
N ALA A 194 3.89 27.42 -13.35
CA ALA A 194 4.59 26.95 -14.54
C ALA A 194 5.91 27.71 -14.79
N GLU A 195 5.92 29.03 -14.64
CA GLU A 195 7.13 29.86 -14.75
C GLU A 195 8.19 29.49 -13.69
N LYS A 196 7.75 29.30 -12.44
CA LYS A 196 8.62 28.88 -11.33
C LYS A 196 9.26 27.51 -11.58
N ARG A 197 8.56 26.58 -12.24
CA ARG A 197 9.11 25.28 -12.65
C ARG A 197 10.13 25.40 -13.78
N ARG A 198 9.88 26.25 -14.77
CA ARG A 198 10.84 26.48 -15.88
C ARG A 198 12.16 27.06 -15.40
N GLY A 199 12.16 27.84 -14.31
CA GLY A 199 13.38 28.41 -13.72
C GLY A 199 14.25 27.45 -12.89
N LEU A 200 13.75 26.25 -12.54
CA LEU A 200 14.45 25.30 -11.64
C LEU A 200 14.25 23.83 -12.09
N PRO A 201 14.81 23.40 -13.23
CA PRO A 201 14.74 22.01 -13.65
C PRO A 201 15.52 21.09 -12.67
N GLY A 202 14.85 20.09 -12.11
CA GLY A 202 15.49 18.98 -11.38
C GLY A 202 15.65 19.13 -9.85
N LYS A 203 15.08 20.15 -9.21
CA LYS A 203 14.96 20.22 -7.73
C LYS A 203 13.50 20.37 -7.32
N ASN A 204 13.11 19.74 -6.21
CA ASN A 204 11.82 20.00 -5.55
C ASN A 204 11.71 21.51 -5.32
N ALA A 205 10.95 22.21 -6.18
CA ALA A 205 10.70 23.63 -5.99
C ALA A 205 10.06 23.80 -4.61
N ASN A 206 10.59 24.71 -3.78
CA ASN A 206 9.98 25.04 -2.50
C ASN A 206 8.66 25.77 -2.76
N LEU A 207 7.59 25.00 -2.95
CA LEU A 207 6.24 25.50 -3.13
C LEU A 207 5.64 25.87 -1.77
N THR A 208 4.97 27.01 -1.71
CA THR A 208 4.15 27.41 -0.57
C THR A 208 2.95 26.44 -0.40
N SER A 209 2.26 26.50 0.74
CA SER A 209 1.07 25.67 0.95
C SER A 209 -0.05 25.99 -0.03
N ALA A 210 -0.25 27.28 -0.37
CA ALA A 210 -1.22 27.71 -1.36
C ALA A 210 -0.86 27.26 -2.78
N GLU A 211 0.41 27.37 -3.18
CA GLU A 211 0.87 26.88 -4.48
C GLU A 211 0.66 25.36 -4.63
N ARG A 212 0.92 24.59 -3.56
CA ARG A 212 0.60 23.15 -3.54
C ARG A 212 -0.90 22.87 -3.65
N ALA A 213 -1.73 23.68 -2.99
CA ALA A 213 -3.18 23.55 -3.08
C ALA A 213 -3.69 23.86 -4.50
N VAL A 214 -3.13 24.86 -5.18
CA VAL A 214 -3.41 25.16 -6.61
C VAL A 214 -3.03 23.97 -7.49
N GLU A 215 -1.84 23.40 -7.29
CA GLU A 215 -1.38 22.24 -8.06
C GLU A 215 -2.28 21.01 -7.82
N GLN A 216 -2.63 20.72 -6.56
CA GLN A 216 -3.53 19.62 -6.20
C GLN A 216 -4.91 19.79 -6.85
N LEU A 217 -5.49 20.99 -6.77
CA LEU A 217 -6.78 21.29 -7.39
C LEU A 217 -6.70 21.12 -8.92
N TYR A 218 -5.62 21.57 -9.56
CA TYR A 218 -5.44 21.37 -11.00
C TYR A 218 -5.35 19.90 -11.37
N GLN A 219 -4.61 19.08 -10.61
CA GLN A 219 -4.54 17.63 -10.85
C GLN A 219 -5.90 16.94 -10.63
N ALA A 220 -6.66 17.33 -9.61
CA ALA A 220 -8.02 16.84 -9.36
C ALA A 220 -8.95 17.21 -10.54
N TYR A 221 -8.90 18.46 -10.98
CA TYR A 221 -9.67 18.96 -12.12
C TYR A 221 -9.33 18.22 -13.42
N MET A 222 -8.05 18.06 -13.73
CA MET A 222 -7.60 17.33 -14.92
C MET A 222 -7.96 15.84 -14.86
N THR A 223 -7.95 15.23 -13.67
CA THR A 223 -8.40 13.84 -13.48
C THR A 223 -9.90 13.74 -13.74
N TYR A 224 -10.73 14.64 -13.18
CA TYR A 224 -12.15 14.70 -13.48
C TYR A 224 -12.41 14.83 -14.99
N ARG A 225 -11.77 15.80 -15.66
CA ARG A 225 -11.88 16.02 -17.11
C ARG A 225 -11.45 14.80 -17.92
N SER A 226 -10.46 14.04 -17.46
CA SER A 226 -10.03 12.85 -18.19
C SER A 226 -11.04 11.71 -18.23
N VAL A 227 -11.89 11.59 -17.20
CA VAL A 227 -12.91 10.53 -17.11
C VAL A 227 -14.31 11.01 -17.50
N SER A 228 -14.53 12.32 -17.48
CA SER A 228 -15.74 12.97 -18.02
C SER A 228 -15.58 13.40 -19.49
N TYR A 229 -14.45 13.04 -20.13
CA TYR A 229 -14.08 13.52 -21.46
C TYR A 229 -15.21 13.30 -22.48
N ASP A 230 -15.59 14.40 -23.12
CA ASP A 230 -16.52 14.41 -24.21
C ASP A 230 -15.81 14.78 -25.52
N PRO A 231 -15.57 13.80 -26.42
CA PRO A 231 -14.85 14.05 -27.67
C PRO A 231 -15.57 15.07 -28.58
N PHE A 232 -16.85 15.38 -28.34
CA PHE A 232 -17.62 16.33 -29.15
C PHE A 232 -17.67 17.75 -28.56
N ARG A 233 -17.23 17.93 -27.31
CA ARG A 233 -17.28 19.23 -26.61
C ARG A 233 -15.91 19.70 -26.15
N ASP A 234 -15.05 18.76 -25.76
CA ASP A 234 -13.74 19.06 -25.21
C ASP A 234 -12.70 19.25 -26.31
N GLU A 235 -11.79 20.20 -26.12
CA GLU A 235 -10.67 20.38 -27.05
C GLU A 235 -9.73 19.17 -26.99
N PRO A 236 -9.46 18.50 -28.13
CA PRO A 236 -8.62 17.31 -28.17
C PRO A 236 -7.13 17.71 -28.19
N ARG A 237 -6.67 18.42 -27.16
CA ARG A 237 -5.34 19.05 -27.11
C ARG A 237 -4.19 18.05 -27.30
N LYS A 238 -4.30 16.84 -26.76
CA LYS A 238 -3.27 15.81 -26.96
C LYS A 238 -3.26 15.26 -28.38
N PHE A 239 -4.43 15.10 -28.99
CA PHE A 239 -4.54 14.80 -30.42
C PHE A 239 -3.84 15.90 -31.24
N MET A 240 -3.98 17.17 -30.85
CA MET A 240 -3.27 18.27 -31.50
C MET A 240 -1.76 18.22 -31.34
N GLU A 241 -1.27 17.96 -30.13
CA GLU A 241 0.15 17.84 -29.85
C GLU A 241 0.76 16.64 -30.61
N ALA A 242 0.09 15.48 -30.59
CA ALA A 242 0.52 14.27 -31.30
C ALA A 242 0.52 14.46 -32.82
N LEU A 243 -0.55 15.04 -33.39
CA LEU A 243 -0.65 15.30 -34.82
C LEU A 243 0.38 16.33 -35.29
N THR A 244 0.63 17.37 -34.50
CA THR A 244 1.65 18.39 -34.82
C THR A 244 3.04 17.76 -34.80
N ALA A 245 3.37 16.98 -33.77
CA ALA A 245 4.65 16.27 -33.69
C ALA A 245 4.83 15.29 -34.87
N ALA A 246 3.78 14.55 -35.23
CA ALA A 246 3.79 13.64 -36.37
C ALA A 246 3.97 14.38 -37.71
N ALA A 247 3.27 15.50 -37.88
CA ALA A 247 3.40 16.36 -39.05
C ALA A 247 4.82 16.94 -39.17
N ASP A 248 5.41 17.40 -38.07
CA ASP A 248 6.77 17.94 -38.03
C ASP A 248 7.82 16.86 -38.36
N ALA A 249 7.69 15.66 -37.79
CA ALA A 249 8.56 14.51 -38.07
C ALA A 249 8.46 14.06 -39.55
N TRP A 250 7.24 14.03 -40.08
CA TRP A 250 7.02 13.74 -41.50
C TRP A 250 7.61 14.81 -42.40
N ASN A 251 7.39 16.09 -42.09
CA ASN A 251 7.94 17.19 -42.88
C ASN A 251 9.46 17.14 -42.94
N ALA A 252 10.14 16.76 -41.85
CA ALA A 252 11.58 16.52 -41.84
C ALA A 252 12.00 15.36 -42.76
N SER A 253 11.24 14.26 -42.75
CA SER A 253 11.49 13.08 -43.59
C SER A 253 11.24 13.35 -45.08
N ALA A 254 10.15 14.05 -45.40
CA ALA A 254 9.83 14.51 -46.76
C ALA A 254 10.89 15.50 -47.27
N GLN A 255 11.43 16.37 -46.41
CA GLN A 255 12.53 17.26 -46.78
C GLN A 255 13.83 16.49 -47.05
N ALA A 256 14.10 15.42 -46.30
CA ALA A 256 15.24 14.53 -46.56
C ALA A 256 15.13 13.84 -47.93
N TRP A 257 13.92 13.44 -48.35
CA TRP A 257 13.65 12.97 -49.72
C TRP A 257 13.98 14.03 -50.76
N VAL A 258 13.42 15.24 -50.64
CA VAL A 258 13.67 16.35 -51.58
C VAL A 258 15.17 16.63 -51.74
N ASN A 259 15.92 16.60 -50.63
CA ASN A 259 17.36 16.87 -50.64
C ASN A 259 18.19 15.74 -51.28
N SER A 260 17.65 14.51 -51.34
CA SER A 260 18.37 13.31 -51.79
C SER A 260 17.88 12.76 -53.13
N ARG A 261 16.74 13.26 -53.63
CA ARG A 261 16.04 12.80 -54.83
C ARG A 261 16.92 12.73 -56.08
N GLU A 262 17.56 13.83 -56.46
CA GLU A 262 18.35 13.91 -57.70
C GLU A 262 19.51 12.91 -57.71
N ALA A 263 20.11 12.69 -56.54
CA ALA A 263 21.17 11.69 -56.36
C ALA A 263 20.65 10.25 -56.37
N LEU A 264 19.42 10.01 -55.89
CA LEU A 264 18.73 8.71 -55.94
C LEU A 264 18.32 8.35 -57.38
N GLU A 265 17.68 9.28 -58.10
CA GLU A 265 17.24 9.09 -59.50
C GLU A 265 18.43 8.88 -60.44
N ALA A 266 19.55 9.57 -60.22
CA ALA A 266 20.76 9.41 -61.03
C ALA A 266 21.44 8.02 -60.86
N VAL A 267 21.23 7.37 -59.72
CA VAL A 267 21.85 6.08 -59.37
C VAL A 267 20.91 4.91 -59.62
N ALA A 268 19.61 5.13 -59.45
CA ALA A 268 18.59 4.09 -59.49
C ALA A 268 17.19 4.67 -59.84
N PRO A 269 16.95 5.04 -61.11
CA PRO A 269 15.79 5.82 -61.54
C PRO A 269 14.44 5.12 -61.33
N ASP A 270 14.40 3.78 -61.35
CA ASP A 270 13.16 3.01 -61.32
C ASP A 270 12.80 2.43 -59.93
N ILE A 271 13.64 2.62 -58.90
CA ILE A 271 13.50 1.90 -57.60
C ILE A 271 12.24 2.30 -56.83
N TYR A 272 11.85 3.58 -56.87
CA TYR A 272 10.70 4.09 -56.12
C TYR A 272 9.46 4.31 -56.99
N GLY A 273 9.53 4.10 -58.31
CA GLY A 273 8.43 4.28 -59.27
C GLY A 273 8.08 5.73 -59.62
N ASP A 274 7.32 5.93 -60.70
CA ASP A 274 7.09 7.25 -61.33
C ASP A 274 6.24 8.24 -60.51
N ASP A 275 5.42 7.79 -59.54
CA ASP A 275 4.44 8.61 -58.80
C ASP A 275 4.81 8.88 -57.33
N PHE A 276 6.04 8.56 -56.91
CA PHE A 276 6.43 8.65 -55.50
C PHE A 276 6.39 10.10 -54.95
N ASP A 277 6.75 11.09 -55.76
CA ASP A 277 6.64 12.51 -55.41
C ASP A 277 5.18 12.95 -55.20
N GLY A 278 4.28 12.46 -56.06
CA GLY A 278 2.85 12.73 -55.97
C GLY A 278 2.25 12.20 -54.68
N GLN A 279 2.69 11.02 -54.24
CA GLN A 279 2.29 10.43 -52.97
C GLN A 279 2.80 11.21 -51.75
N ILE A 280 4.06 11.70 -51.78
CA ILE A 280 4.62 12.54 -50.69
C ILE A 280 3.81 13.83 -50.53
N GLU A 281 3.51 14.52 -51.63
CA GLU A 281 2.71 15.75 -51.59
C GLU A 281 1.23 15.48 -51.26
N GLY A 282 0.69 14.34 -51.69
CA GLY A 282 -0.64 13.88 -51.28
C GLY A 282 -0.76 13.71 -49.76
N VAL A 283 0.21 13.03 -49.13
CA VAL A 283 0.28 12.87 -47.68
C VAL A 283 0.45 14.23 -46.98
N ARG A 284 1.32 15.11 -47.49
CA ARG A 284 1.50 16.47 -46.96
C ARG A 284 0.20 17.27 -47.00
N GLY A 285 -0.54 17.18 -48.10
CA GLY A 285 -1.85 17.83 -48.26
C GLY A 285 -2.91 17.29 -47.31
N SER A 286 -2.96 15.96 -47.12
CA SER A 286 -3.88 15.32 -46.19
C SER A 286 -3.58 15.71 -44.72
N ILE A 287 -2.30 15.75 -44.32
CA ILE A 287 -1.90 16.25 -42.99
C ILE A 287 -2.32 17.71 -42.80
N ALA A 288 -2.11 18.56 -43.81
CA ALA A 288 -2.54 19.96 -43.76
C ALA A 288 -4.07 20.10 -43.61
N ALA A 289 -4.86 19.25 -44.27
CA ALA A 289 -6.31 19.23 -44.14
C ALA A 289 -6.76 18.86 -42.72
N VAL A 290 -6.14 17.85 -42.09
CA VAL A 290 -6.39 17.53 -40.66
C VAL A 290 -5.98 18.71 -39.76
N GLY A 291 -4.88 19.37 -40.10
CA GLY A 291 -4.38 20.59 -39.44
C GLY A 291 -5.29 21.81 -39.55
N GLU A 292 -6.18 21.88 -40.54
CA GLU A 292 -7.16 22.97 -40.67
C GLU A 292 -8.44 22.70 -39.89
N VAL A 293 -8.96 21.45 -39.92
CA VAL A 293 -10.12 21.05 -39.11
C VAL A 293 -9.88 21.35 -37.62
N SER A 294 -8.65 21.18 -37.18
CA SER A 294 -8.23 21.42 -35.82
C SER A 294 -8.14 22.89 -35.38
N LYS A 295 -7.90 23.83 -36.31
CA LYS A 295 -7.81 25.27 -35.98
C LYS A 295 -9.17 25.92 -35.80
N SER A 296 -10.26 25.24 -36.15
CA SER A 296 -11.61 25.78 -36.17
C SER A 296 -12.28 25.94 -34.79
N GLY A 297 -11.62 25.50 -33.71
CA GLY A 297 -12.09 25.66 -32.32
C GLY A 297 -13.11 24.61 -31.86
N SER A 298 -13.72 23.84 -32.78
CA SER A 298 -14.50 22.64 -32.46
C SER A 298 -14.18 21.56 -33.49
N VAL A 299 -13.36 20.59 -33.11
CA VAL A 299 -13.03 19.45 -33.98
C VAL A 299 -14.26 18.54 -34.06
N ASP A 300 -14.88 18.41 -35.23
CA ASP A 300 -15.82 17.30 -35.46
C ASP A 300 -15.00 15.99 -35.50
N PRO A 301 -15.15 15.10 -34.50
CA PRO A 301 -14.36 13.87 -34.44
C PRO A 301 -14.56 12.98 -35.65
N ARG A 302 -15.74 13.00 -36.28
CA ARG A 302 -16.01 12.13 -37.43
C ARG A 302 -15.32 12.62 -38.69
N GLU A 303 -15.30 13.93 -38.90
CA GLU A 303 -14.57 14.52 -40.02
C GLU A 303 -13.06 14.38 -39.82
N ALA A 304 -12.56 14.58 -38.60
CA ALA A 304 -11.17 14.31 -38.25
C ALA A 304 -10.82 12.83 -38.47
N GLU A 305 -11.65 11.88 -38.01
CA GLU A 305 -11.47 10.45 -38.20
C GLU A 305 -11.42 10.08 -39.70
N ARG A 306 -12.32 10.64 -40.52
CA ARG A 306 -12.35 10.43 -41.98
C ARG A 306 -11.05 10.88 -42.64
N LEU A 307 -10.58 12.09 -42.31
CA LEU A 307 -9.34 12.63 -42.87
C LEU A 307 -8.11 11.85 -42.39
N LEU A 308 -8.09 11.43 -41.12
CA LEU A 308 -7.03 10.57 -40.59
C LEU A 308 -7.02 9.20 -41.25
N ALA A 309 -8.19 8.60 -41.52
CA ALA A 309 -8.29 7.32 -42.22
C ALA A 309 -7.77 7.43 -43.66
N GLU A 310 -8.08 8.53 -44.35
CA GLU A 310 -7.51 8.81 -45.67
C GLU A 310 -5.99 9.02 -45.60
N THR A 311 -5.52 9.80 -44.63
CA THR A 311 -4.08 10.03 -44.40
C THR A 311 -3.36 8.71 -44.10
N ALA A 312 -3.95 7.83 -43.28
CA ALA A 312 -3.39 6.52 -42.94
C ALA A 312 -3.30 5.60 -44.17
N ARG A 313 -4.30 5.62 -45.06
CA ARG A 313 -4.27 4.86 -46.32
C ARG A 313 -3.15 5.35 -47.24
N GLN A 314 -3.04 6.67 -47.43
CA GLN A 314 -2.01 7.28 -48.27
C GLN A 314 -0.60 7.03 -47.70
N ALA A 315 -0.42 7.27 -46.39
CA ALA A 315 0.84 7.01 -45.69
C ALA A 315 1.21 5.53 -45.72
N GLY A 316 0.24 4.62 -45.57
CA GLY A 316 0.46 3.18 -45.65
C GLY A 316 0.93 2.72 -47.03
N SER A 317 0.33 3.25 -48.11
CA SER A 317 0.78 3.01 -49.48
C SER A 317 2.22 3.49 -49.68
N LEU A 318 2.51 4.71 -49.23
CA LEU A 318 3.83 5.32 -49.33
C LEU A 318 4.89 4.54 -48.53
N ALA A 319 4.56 4.11 -47.32
CA ALA A 319 5.44 3.31 -46.47
C ALA A 319 5.77 1.95 -47.11
N ALA A 320 4.79 1.28 -47.73
CA ALA A 320 5.03 0.02 -48.43
C ALA A 320 5.97 0.19 -49.63
N GLN A 321 5.79 1.27 -50.40
CA GLN A 321 6.65 1.59 -51.55
C GLN A 321 8.06 2.01 -51.11
N ALA A 322 8.18 2.81 -50.03
CA ALA A 322 9.45 3.21 -49.45
C ALA A 322 10.25 2.02 -48.89
N ASP A 323 9.58 1.09 -48.21
CA ASP A 323 10.20 -0.14 -47.67
C ASP A 323 10.69 -1.07 -48.79
N GLN A 324 9.89 -1.22 -49.85
CA GLN A 324 10.30 -1.98 -51.04
C GLN A 324 11.54 -1.37 -51.70
N GLY A 325 11.54 -0.05 -51.95
CA GLY A 325 12.69 0.62 -52.53
C GLY A 325 13.94 0.56 -51.65
N MET A 326 13.78 0.68 -50.32
CA MET A 326 14.87 0.46 -49.37
C MET A 326 15.45 -0.95 -49.48
N LYS A 327 14.61 -2.00 -49.48
CA LYS A 327 15.08 -3.40 -49.62
C LYS A 327 15.89 -3.60 -50.90
N GLU A 328 15.46 -2.99 -52.01
CA GLU A 328 16.17 -3.05 -53.29
C GLU A 328 17.54 -2.35 -53.25
N VAL A 329 17.62 -1.16 -52.63
CA VAL A 329 18.89 -0.43 -52.42
C VAL A 329 19.86 -1.20 -51.50
N PHE A 330 19.34 -1.88 -50.47
CA PHE A 330 20.17 -2.66 -49.55
C PHE A 330 20.62 -3.99 -50.14
N ALA A 331 19.79 -4.64 -50.96
CA ALA A 331 20.15 -5.85 -51.71
C ALA A 331 21.13 -5.56 -52.86
N GLY A 332 21.09 -4.35 -53.41
CA GLY A 332 21.96 -3.90 -54.50
C GLY A 332 23.44 -3.78 -54.12
N LYS A 333 24.32 -4.12 -55.08
CA LYS A 333 25.77 -3.82 -55.00
C LYS A 333 26.02 -2.37 -55.45
N CYS A 334 27.01 -1.72 -54.84
CA CYS A 334 27.41 -0.36 -55.22
C CYS A 334 27.70 -0.28 -56.74
N PRO A 335 27.01 0.57 -57.51
CA PRO A 335 27.27 0.72 -58.94
C PRO A 335 28.69 1.26 -59.20
N PRO A 336 29.35 0.89 -60.31
CA PRO A 336 30.72 1.33 -60.62
C PRO A 336 30.86 2.85 -60.80
N ALA A 337 29.76 3.55 -61.08
CA ALA A 337 29.71 5.00 -61.29
C ALA A 337 29.56 5.81 -59.99
N VAL A 338 29.46 5.15 -58.83
CA VAL A 338 29.13 5.77 -57.53
C VAL A 338 30.19 5.39 -56.50
N SER A 339 30.67 6.36 -55.70
CA SER A 339 31.61 6.05 -54.62
C SER A 339 30.94 5.30 -53.48
N GLU A 340 31.70 4.48 -52.75
CA GLU A 340 31.18 3.69 -51.63
C GLU A 340 30.62 4.57 -50.49
N ALA A 341 31.16 5.79 -50.32
CA ALA A 341 30.62 6.79 -49.40
C ALA A 341 29.26 7.33 -49.86
N GLN A 342 29.08 7.59 -51.16
CA GLN A 342 27.79 8.01 -51.73
C GLN A 342 26.76 6.87 -51.63
N TRP A 343 27.16 5.62 -51.86
CA TRP A 343 26.28 4.46 -51.71
C TRP A 343 25.85 4.22 -50.26
N LYS A 344 26.77 4.41 -49.29
CA LYS A 344 26.43 4.36 -47.86
C LYS A 344 25.50 5.50 -47.45
N HIS A 345 25.70 6.71 -47.98
CA HIS A 345 24.80 7.83 -47.76
C HIS A 345 23.40 7.53 -48.32
N LEU A 346 23.31 6.96 -49.52
CA LEU A 346 22.07 6.53 -50.16
C LEU A 346 21.28 5.55 -49.29
N ARG A 347 21.93 4.48 -48.82
CA ARG A 347 21.33 3.50 -47.90
C ARG A 347 20.79 4.15 -46.63
N ASN A 348 21.53 5.11 -46.06
CA ASN A 348 21.09 5.84 -44.88
C ASN A 348 19.85 6.69 -45.17
N GLN A 349 19.80 7.38 -46.32
CA GLN A 349 18.62 8.18 -46.71
C GLN A 349 17.40 7.30 -46.98
N SER A 350 17.56 6.21 -47.75
CA SER A 350 16.48 5.23 -48.00
C SER A 350 15.92 4.65 -46.70
N HIS A 351 16.78 4.43 -45.70
CA HIS A 351 16.37 3.98 -44.37
C HIS A 351 15.62 5.07 -43.58
N ILE A 352 16.08 6.32 -43.62
CA ILE A 352 15.38 7.46 -42.99
C ILE A 352 13.97 7.63 -43.57
N ILE A 353 13.82 7.58 -44.91
CA ILE A 353 12.54 7.76 -45.58
C ILE A 353 11.58 6.61 -45.26
N SER A 354 12.05 5.35 -45.31
CA SER A 354 11.25 4.18 -44.95
C SER A 354 10.78 4.23 -43.49
N ASN A 355 11.68 4.56 -42.56
CA ASN A 355 11.33 4.69 -41.15
C ASN A 355 10.37 5.86 -40.91
N GLY A 356 10.62 7.03 -41.48
CA GLY A 356 9.75 8.19 -41.33
C GLY A 356 8.33 7.96 -41.87
N ALA A 357 8.20 7.22 -42.98
CA ALA A 357 6.88 6.82 -43.50
C ALA A 357 6.18 5.82 -42.57
N ALA A 358 6.91 4.85 -42.00
CA ALA A 358 6.35 3.91 -41.03
C ALA A 358 5.96 4.59 -39.71
N GLU A 359 6.78 5.50 -39.20
CA GLU A 359 6.50 6.32 -38.00
C GLU A 359 5.28 7.20 -38.20
N LEU A 360 5.10 7.79 -39.39
CA LEU A 360 3.90 8.56 -39.71
C LEU A 360 2.63 7.68 -39.65
N VAL A 361 2.66 6.47 -40.22
CA VAL A 361 1.51 5.54 -40.17
C VAL A 361 1.13 5.25 -38.72
N VAL A 362 2.12 4.94 -37.87
CA VAL A 362 1.90 4.69 -36.44
C VAL A 362 1.34 5.93 -35.75
N ALA A 363 1.89 7.12 -36.02
CA ALA A 363 1.46 8.35 -35.39
C ALA A 363 0.03 8.77 -35.81
N VAL A 364 -0.35 8.59 -37.08
CA VAL A 364 -1.72 8.83 -37.56
C VAL A 364 -2.71 7.85 -36.92
N GLN A 365 -2.32 6.58 -36.80
CA GLN A 365 -3.12 5.55 -36.11
C GLN A 365 -3.28 5.85 -34.61
N GLN A 366 -2.23 6.33 -33.95
CA GLN A 366 -2.30 6.78 -32.56
C GLN A 366 -3.18 8.05 -32.42
N ALA A 367 -3.07 9.00 -33.35
CA ALA A 367 -3.88 10.21 -33.36
C ALA A 367 -5.39 9.88 -33.42
N GLN A 368 -5.79 8.88 -34.23
CA GLN A 368 -7.17 8.38 -34.28
C GLN A 368 -7.68 7.89 -32.92
N LEU A 369 -6.85 7.20 -32.13
CA LEU A 369 -7.22 6.76 -30.78
C LEU A 369 -7.35 7.94 -29.83
N THR A 370 -6.41 8.90 -29.88
CA THR A 370 -6.41 10.07 -28.98
C THR A 370 -7.55 11.05 -29.22
N LEU A 371 -8.28 10.90 -30.34
CA LEU A 371 -9.49 11.67 -30.60
C LEU A 371 -10.60 11.35 -29.59
N TYR A 372 -10.69 10.08 -29.19
CA TYR A 372 -11.68 9.56 -28.25
C TYR A 372 -11.09 9.24 -26.86
N ASP A 373 -9.76 9.21 -26.71
CA ASP A 373 -9.07 8.86 -25.46
C ASP A 373 -8.11 9.98 -25.01
N SER A 374 -8.29 10.46 -23.78
CA SER A 374 -7.41 11.43 -23.12
C SER A 374 -6.09 10.82 -22.58
N GLN A 375 -5.89 9.51 -22.83
CA GLN A 375 -4.89 8.58 -22.27
C GLN A 375 -5.03 8.32 -20.77
N LYS A 376 -5.99 8.92 -20.08
CA LYS A 376 -6.29 8.67 -18.67
C LYS A 376 -7.70 8.11 -18.46
N ALA A 377 -8.35 7.75 -19.55
CA ALA A 377 -9.72 7.25 -19.59
C ALA A 377 -9.82 5.78 -19.13
N LEU A 378 -11.05 5.26 -19.03
CA LEU A 378 -11.32 3.94 -18.46
C LEU A 378 -10.94 2.83 -19.46
N ARG A 379 -9.81 2.14 -19.27
CA ARG A 379 -9.32 1.12 -20.21
C ARG A 379 -9.83 -0.27 -19.86
N LEU A 380 -10.62 -0.86 -20.76
CA LEU A 380 -11.39 -2.08 -20.48
C LEU A 380 -11.10 -3.24 -21.44
N LEU A 381 -10.65 -2.96 -22.66
CA LEU A 381 -10.44 -3.98 -23.68
C LEU A 381 -8.99 -3.99 -24.13
N PRO A 382 -8.43 -5.16 -24.52
CA PRO A 382 -7.13 -5.21 -25.15
C PRO A 382 -7.21 -4.55 -26.52
N GLY A 383 -6.15 -3.84 -26.91
CA GLY A 383 -6.05 -3.19 -28.22
C GLY A 383 -5.32 -4.04 -29.24
N LEU A 384 -5.70 -3.90 -30.51
CA LEU A 384 -5.02 -4.51 -31.66
C LEU A 384 -3.93 -3.60 -32.25
N ASN A 385 -3.17 -2.91 -31.39
CA ASN A 385 -2.09 -2.02 -31.83
C ASN A 385 -0.73 -2.76 -31.79
N PRO A 386 -0.11 -3.09 -32.94
CA PRO A 386 1.18 -3.77 -32.98
C PRO A 386 2.28 -3.03 -32.23
N ALA A 387 2.34 -1.70 -32.35
CA ALA A 387 3.35 -0.86 -31.69
C ALA A 387 3.26 -0.96 -30.16
N ALA A 388 2.05 -1.18 -29.63
CA ALA A 388 1.82 -1.38 -28.20
C ALA A 388 2.23 -2.78 -27.69
N LEU A 389 2.72 -3.68 -28.54
CA LEU A 389 3.13 -5.05 -28.17
C LEU A 389 4.59 -5.38 -28.53
N GLU A 390 5.36 -4.43 -29.07
CA GLU A 390 6.77 -4.66 -29.42
C GLU A 390 7.74 -4.45 -28.24
N LYS A 391 8.96 -5.01 -28.32
CA LYS A 391 9.97 -4.96 -27.25
C LYS A 391 10.80 -3.66 -27.22
N ASN A 392 10.96 -2.97 -28.35
CA ASN A 392 11.85 -1.81 -28.51
C ASN A 392 11.11 -0.47 -28.41
N ARG A 393 10.09 -0.39 -27.56
CA ARG A 393 9.34 0.85 -27.34
C ARG A 393 10.25 1.89 -26.71
N ASP A 394 10.15 3.13 -27.16
CA ASP A 394 10.78 4.21 -26.43
C ASP A 394 9.99 4.50 -25.14
N SER A 395 10.66 5.05 -24.12
CA SER A 395 10.01 5.39 -22.84
C SER A 395 9.01 6.55 -22.96
N GLU A 396 9.05 7.28 -24.09
CA GLU A 396 8.11 8.34 -24.47
C GLU A 396 7.01 7.86 -25.44
N ASP A 397 7.02 6.57 -25.80
CA ASP A 397 6.08 5.99 -26.77
C ASP A 397 4.70 5.76 -26.11
N ASP A 398 3.73 6.61 -26.45
CA ASP A 398 2.42 6.72 -25.80
C ASP A 398 1.43 5.59 -26.17
N ALA A 399 1.87 4.57 -26.92
CA ALA A 399 1.05 3.47 -27.41
C ALA A 399 0.57 2.55 -26.27
N GLN A 400 -0.73 2.63 -25.95
CA GLN A 400 -1.33 1.81 -24.89
C GLN A 400 -1.83 0.47 -25.45
N PRO A 401 -1.57 -0.66 -24.77
CA PRO A 401 -2.04 -1.97 -25.22
C PRO A 401 -3.53 -2.22 -24.92
N TRP A 402 -4.24 -1.20 -24.41
CA TRP A 402 -5.65 -1.29 -24.02
C TRP A 402 -6.44 -0.12 -24.61
N VAL A 403 -7.68 -0.39 -24.98
CA VAL A 403 -8.65 0.56 -25.54
C VAL A 403 -9.55 1.10 -24.43
N SER A 404 -9.82 2.40 -24.48
CA SER A 404 -10.71 3.10 -23.54
C SER A 404 -12.19 2.80 -23.80
N LEU A 405 -13.02 2.93 -22.76
CA LEU A 405 -14.48 2.81 -22.87
C LEU A 405 -15.06 3.89 -23.77
N GLU A 406 -14.47 5.08 -23.79
CA GLU A 406 -14.86 6.21 -24.62
C GLU A 406 -14.65 5.89 -26.09
N THR A 407 -13.50 5.30 -26.45
CA THR A 407 -13.27 4.77 -27.80
C THR A 407 -14.31 3.71 -28.13
N VAL A 408 -14.60 2.76 -27.23
CA VAL A 408 -15.66 1.77 -27.46
C VAL A 408 -16.97 2.49 -27.74
N LEU A 409 -17.46 3.37 -26.88
CA LEU A 409 -18.81 3.92 -26.99
C LEU A 409 -18.97 4.88 -28.19
N PHE A 410 -18.02 5.77 -28.42
CA PHE A 410 -18.21 6.92 -29.31
C PHE A 410 -17.51 6.82 -30.67
N SER A 411 -16.51 5.94 -30.82
CA SER A 411 -15.73 5.88 -32.06
C SER A 411 -16.56 5.48 -33.28
N GLY A 412 -16.05 5.83 -34.46
CA GLY A 412 -16.52 5.29 -35.71
C GLY A 412 -16.16 3.83 -35.94
N ASP A 413 -16.77 3.30 -36.98
CA ASP A 413 -16.62 1.90 -37.39
C ASP A 413 -15.20 1.60 -37.88
N ASP A 414 -14.48 2.60 -38.42
CA ASP A 414 -13.09 2.46 -38.85
C ASP A 414 -12.14 2.26 -37.66
N VAL A 415 -12.25 3.09 -36.62
CA VAL A 415 -11.49 2.90 -35.36
C VAL A 415 -11.87 1.58 -34.68
N TYR A 416 -13.18 1.26 -34.66
CA TYR A 416 -13.68 0.03 -34.07
C TYR A 416 -13.14 -1.22 -34.80
N ARG A 417 -13.09 -1.19 -36.14
CA ARG A 417 -12.51 -2.26 -36.96
C ARG A 417 -11.00 -2.39 -36.74
N THR A 418 -10.29 -1.27 -36.70
CA THR A 418 -8.82 -1.27 -36.68
C THR A 418 -8.27 -1.74 -35.34
N PHE A 419 -8.89 -1.35 -34.22
CA PHE A 419 -8.33 -1.57 -32.89
C PHE A 419 -9.10 -2.54 -32.00
N ILE A 420 -10.34 -2.92 -32.38
CA ILE A 420 -11.21 -3.78 -31.56
C ILE A 420 -11.61 -5.03 -32.35
N ARG A 421 -12.44 -4.94 -33.38
CA ARG A 421 -12.95 -6.12 -34.13
C ARG A 421 -12.74 -5.99 -35.64
N PRO A 422 -11.61 -6.48 -36.20
CA PRO A 422 -11.29 -6.32 -37.62
C PRO A 422 -12.16 -7.16 -38.55
N ASP A 423 -12.82 -8.18 -38.01
CA ASP A 423 -13.72 -9.11 -38.71
C ASP A 423 -15.16 -8.61 -38.82
N LEU A 424 -15.52 -7.57 -38.06
CA LEU A 424 -16.84 -6.96 -38.09
C LEU A 424 -16.78 -5.61 -38.82
N LEU A 425 -17.80 -5.36 -39.64
CA LEU A 425 -18.14 -4.12 -40.38
C LEU A 425 -17.63 -4.02 -41.83
N ARG A 426 -18.57 -4.24 -42.77
CA ARG A 426 -18.71 -3.49 -44.02
C ARG A 426 -19.97 -2.65 -43.91
N VAL A 427 -19.83 -1.36 -43.61
CA VAL A 427 -20.94 -0.41 -43.71
C VAL A 427 -20.38 0.84 -44.37
N ASP A 428 -20.70 1.02 -45.65
CA ASP A 428 -20.57 2.31 -46.33
C ASP A 428 -21.67 3.23 -45.79
N GLY A 429 -21.48 3.74 -44.56
CA GLY A 429 -22.39 4.66 -43.89
C GLY A 429 -21.79 6.06 -43.85
N ALA A 430 -22.61 7.09 -44.05
CA ALA A 430 -22.17 8.47 -43.87
C ALA A 430 -21.76 8.70 -42.40
N PRO A 431 -20.73 9.52 -42.13
CA PRO A 431 -20.39 9.92 -40.77
C PRO A 431 -21.59 10.60 -40.09
N ILE A 432 -21.91 10.18 -38.87
CA ILE A 432 -23.01 10.72 -38.06
C ILE A 432 -22.42 11.71 -37.06
N SER A 433 -22.67 12.99 -37.25
CA SER A 433 -22.26 14.07 -36.33
C SER A 433 -23.42 14.44 -35.39
N PRO A 434 -23.15 14.77 -34.12
CA PRO A 434 -24.19 15.22 -33.19
C PRO A 434 -24.81 16.53 -33.68
N ALA A 435 -26.14 16.66 -33.53
CA ALA A 435 -26.80 17.94 -33.77
C ALA A 435 -26.42 18.97 -32.70
N GLU A 436 -26.41 20.26 -33.05
CA GLU A 436 -26.11 21.34 -32.12
C GLU A 436 -27.08 21.30 -30.92
N GLY A 437 -26.53 21.31 -29.70
CA GLY A 437 -27.31 21.25 -28.45
C GLY A 437 -27.76 19.85 -28.00
N MET A 438 -27.43 18.79 -28.74
CA MET A 438 -27.71 17.40 -28.34
C MET A 438 -26.92 17.01 -27.07
N THR A 439 -27.57 16.27 -26.18
CA THR A 439 -26.93 15.69 -24.99
C THR A 439 -26.13 14.44 -25.34
N ARG A 440 -25.14 14.12 -24.49
CA ARG A 440 -24.33 12.91 -24.62
C ARG A 440 -25.17 11.62 -24.67
N LEU A 441 -26.23 11.54 -23.86
CA LEU A 441 -27.15 10.39 -23.90
C LEU A 441 -27.92 10.31 -25.21
N GLU A 442 -28.49 11.41 -25.68
CA GLU A 442 -29.26 11.44 -26.94
C GLU A 442 -28.38 11.00 -28.10
N PHE A 443 -27.12 11.45 -28.13
CA PHE A 443 -26.17 11.01 -29.14
C PHE A 443 -25.82 9.53 -29.02
N LEU A 444 -25.58 9.02 -27.80
CA LEU A 444 -25.38 7.57 -27.58
C LEU A 444 -26.58 6.76 -28.04
N GLN A 445 -27.80 7.24 -27.78
CA GLN A 445 -29.05 6.61 -28.22
C GLN A 445 -29.21 6.67 -29.73
N GLN A 446 -28.87 7.80 -30.36
CA GLN A 446 -28.84 7.92 -31.82
C GLN A 446 -27.89 6.88 -32.42
N LEU A 447 -26.64 6.83 -31.94
CA LEU A 447 -25.63 5.86 -32.36
C LEU A 447 -26.02 4.40 -32.09
N ALA A 448 -26.83 4.14 -31.06
CA ALA A 448 -27.37 2.83 -30.75
C ALA A 448 -28.55 2.45 -31.66
N SER A 449 -29.36 3.44 -32.07
CA SER A 449 -30.55 3.26 -32.91
C SER A 449 -30.25 3.18 -34.41
N GLU A 450 -29.28 3.96 -34.87
CA GLU A 450 -28.79 3.97 -36.26
C GLU A 450 -27.65 2.96 -36.47
N GLY A 451 -27.07 2.45 -35.39
CA GLY A 451 -25.87 1.63 -35.38
C GLY A 451 -26.06 0.20 -35.90
N ASN A 452 -24.94 -0.38 -36.35
CA ASN A 452 -24.85 -1.78 -36.72
C ASN A 452 -25.29 -2.69 -35.55
N PRO A 453 -26.18 -3.68 -35.74
CA PRO A 453 -26.59 -4.63 -34.69
C PRO A 453 -25.44 -5.42 -34.04
N ALA A 454 -24.22 -5.33 -34.58
CA ALA A 454 -22.99 -5.86 -33.99
C ALA A 454 -22.45 -5.08 -32.77
N ARG A 455 -22.91 -3.84 -32.51
CA ARG A 455 -22.41 -2.94 -31.44
C ARG A 455 -23.20 -3.05 -30.13
N LYS A 456 -23.35 -4.28 -29.63
CA LYS A 456 -24.24 -4.59 -28.48
C LYS A 456 -23.82 -3.92 -27.18
N GLU A 457 -22.52 -3.77 -26.96
CA GLU A 457 -21.94 -3.07 -25.81
C GLU A 457 -22.37 -1.60 -25.74
N ARG A 458 -22.44 -0.91 -26.89
CA ARG A 458 -22.93 0.48 -26.97
C ARG A 458 -24.40 0.57 -26.60
N VAL A 459 -25.22 -0.33 -27.15
CA VAL A 459 -26.67 -0.38 -26.89
C VAL A 459 -26.94 -0.63 -25.40
N ALA A 460 -26.30 -1.63 -24.81
CA ALA A 460 -26.48 -1.96 -23.40
C ALA A 460 -26.04 -0.83 -22.47
N PHE A 461 -24.95 -0.11 -22.79
CA PHE A 461 -24.53 1.07 -22.02
C PHE A 461 -25.56 2.21 -22.13
N ALA A 462 -26.07 2.49 -23.33
CA ALA A 462 -27.08 3.52 -23.54
C ALA A 462 -28.39 3.21 -22.78
N GLU A 463 -28.81 1.95 -22.73
CA GLU A 463 -29.95 1.50 -21.93
C GLU A 463 -29.73 1.75 -20.42
N ALA A 464 -28.54 1.42 -19.91
CA ALA A 464 -28.22 1.63 -18.52
C ALA A 464 -28.10 3.12 -18.16
N ALA A 465 -27.50 3.92 -19.03
CA ALA A 465 -27.43 5.38 -18.87
C ALA A 465 -28.83 6.01 -18.87
N ALA A 466 -29.71 5.57 -19.77
CA ALA A 466 -31.10 6.00 -19.80
C ALA A 466 -31.86 5.62 -18.52
N ALA A 467 -31.72 4.38 -18.05
CA ALA A 467 -32.30 3.93 -16.78
C ALA A 467 -31.74 4.71 -15.59
N TYR A 468 -30.44 5.01 -15.57
CA TYR A 468 -29.83 5.81 -14.51
C TYR A 468 -30.40 7.23 -14.44
N LEU A 469 -30.64 7.86 -15.58
CA LEU A 469 -31.14 9.24 -15.68
C LEU A 469 -32.66 9.36 -15.48
N ASP A 470 -33.41 8.27 -15.66
CA ASP A 470 -34.86 8.18 -15.45
C ASP A 470 -35.22 8.08 -13.95
N ARG A 471 -34.91 9.14 -13.18
CA ARG A 471 -35.06 9.18 -11.72
C ARG A 471 -36.50 9.07 -11.23
N GLY A 472 -37.49 9.28 -12.10
CA GLY A 472 -38.92 9.25 -11.76
C GLY A 472 -39.61 7.91 -11.98
N ALA A 473 -38.95 6.95 -12.64
CA ALA A 473 -39.54 5.65 -12.96
C ALA A 473 -39.48 4.67 -11.78
N GLY A 474 -40.59 3.95 -11.54
CA GLY A 474 -40.67 2.96 -10.45
C GLY A 474 -39.89 1.67 -10.73
N ASP A 475 -39.60 1.35 -12.00
CA ASP A 475 -38.84 0.17 -12.45
C ASP A 475 -37.36 0.48 -12.73
N ARG A 476 -36.91 1.69 -12.37
CA ARG A 476 -35.57 2.22 -12.64
C ARG A 476 -34.45 1.27 -12.19
N ALA A 477 -34.53 0.75 -10.97
CA ALA A 477 -33.49 -0.10 -10.40
C ALA A 477 -33.35 -1.44 -11.15
N GLU A 478 -34.46 -2.06 -11.53
CA GLU A 478 -34.47 -3.31 -12.30
C GLU A 478 -33.92 -3.09 -13.71
N ARG A 479 -34.41 -2.05 -14.42
CA ARG A 479 -33.91 -1.67 -15.74
C ARG A 479 -32.41 -1.39 -15.73
N PHE A 480 -31.93 -0.65 -14.73
CA PHE A 480 -30.52 -0.35 -14.58
C PHE A 480 -29.68 -1.61 -14.35
N TYR A 481 -30.10 -2.47 -13.41
CA TYR A 481 -29.41 -3.73 -13.12
C TYR A 481 -29.32 -4.63 -14.35
N SER A 482 -30.44 -4.89 -15.03
CA SER A 482 -30.48 -5.75 -16.22
C SER A 482 -29.69 -5.18 -17.40
N ALA A 483 -29.65 -3.85 -17.56
CA ALA A 483 -28.83 -3.20 -18.58
C ALA A 483 -27.33 -3.28 -18.23
N MET A 484 -26.95 -3.10 -16.96
CA MET A 484 -25.57 -3.22 -16.50
C MET A 484 -25.02 -4.64 -16.56
N GLU A 485 -25.82 -5.66 -16.21
CA GLU A 485 -25.42 -7.06 -16.41
C GLU A 485 -25.20 -7.38 -17.87
N ARG A 486 -26.11 -6.97 -18.77
CA ARG A 486 -25.94 -7.13 -20.21
C ARG A 486 -24.70 -6.41 -20.71
N PHE A 487 -24.48 -5.17 -20.29
CA PHE A 487 -23.30 -4.41 -20.68
C PHE A 487 -22.00 -5.12 -20.27
N ALA A 488 -21.90 -5.61 -19.04
CA ALA A 488 -20.72 -6.35 -18.58
C ALA A 488 -20.53 -7.67 -19.34
N ALA A 489 -21.62 -8.38 -19.66
CA ALA A 489 -21.58 -9.61 -20.45
C ALA A 489 -21.12 -9.36 -21.90
N GLU A 490 -21.65 -8.32 -22.56
CA GLU A 490 -21.29 -7.97 -23.94
C GLU A 490 -19.84 -7.45 -24.04
N LEU A 491 -19.39 -6.62 -23.08
CA LEU A 491 -17.97 -6.22 -23.01
C LEU A 491 -17.04 -7.43 -22.83
N ARG A 492 -17.44 -8.39 -21.99
CA ARG A 492 -16.66 -9.61 -21.79
C ARG A 492 -16.58 -10.45 -23.07
N ALA A 493 -17.72 -10.70 -23.70
CA ALA A 493 -17.78 -11.43 -24.96
C ALA A 493 -16.93 -10.74 -26.04
N LEU A 494 -16.94 -9.41 -26.06
CA LEU A 494 -16.09 -8.60 -26.91
C LEU A 494 -14.61 -8.83 -26.59
N GLY A 495 -14.16 -8.62 -25.35
CA GLY A 495 -12.76 -8.85 -24.95
C GLY A 495 -12.24 -10.24 -25.28
N GLU A 496 -13.03 -11.30 -25.00
CA GLU A 496 -12.67 -12.69 -25.32
C GLU A 496 -12.58 -12.93 -26.84
N SER A 497 -13.38 -12.23 -27.64
CA SER A 497 -13.34 -12.34 -29.11
C SER A 497 -12.16 -11.60 -29.76
N ILE A 498 -11.56 -10.62 -29.07
CA ILE A 498 -10.40 -9.86 -29.56
C ILE A 498 -9.11 -10.68 -29.44
N GLU A 499 -9.01 -11.52 -28.42
CA GLU A 499 -7.77 -12.25 -28.09
C GLU A 499 -7.16 -13.06 -29.24
N PRO A 500 -7.92 -13.83 -30.04
CA PRO A 500 -7.35 -14.54 -31.19
C PRO A 500 -6.70 -13.60 -32.20
N ALA A 501 -7.35 -12.48 -32.52
CA ALA A 501 -6.82 -11.48 -33.45
C ALA A 501 -5.57 -10.80 -32.89
N ARG A 502 -5.49 -10.61 -31.56
CA ARG A 502 -4.34 -10.01 -30.89
C ARG A 502 -3.12 -10.92 -30.89
N THR A 503 -3.31 -12.23 -30.66
CA THR A 503 -2.22 -13.20 -30.67
C THR A 503 -1.64 -13.43 -32.06
N ASP A 504 -2.47 -13.26 -33.10
CA ASP A 504 -2.08 -13.45 -34.50
C ASP A 504 -1.48 -12.18 -35.15
N LEU A 505 -1.29 -11.09 -34.39
CA LEU A 505 -0.68 -9.86 -34.89
C LEU A 505 0.75 -10.12 -35.39
N ALA A 506 1.05 -9.63 -36.60
CA ALA A 506 2.38 -9.70 -37.18
C ALA A 506 3.33 -8.68 -36.52
N LEU A 507 4.02 -9.09 -35.45
CA LEU A 507 4.97 -8.25 -34.71
C LEU A 507 6.42 -8.45 -35.20
N ARG A 508 7.20 -7.37 -35.35
CA ARG A 508 8.61 -7.47 -35.75
C ARG A 508 9.48 -8.03 -34.61
N HIS A 509 9.25 -7.53 -33.40
CA HIS A 509 9.95 -7.93 -32.17
C HIS A 509 8.94 -8.10 -31.01
N PRO A 510 8.26 -9.25 -30.90
CA PRO A 510 7.24 -9.45 -29.88
C PRO A 510 7.83 -9.40 -28.46
N ASP A 511 7.16 -8.67 -27.56
CA ASP A 511 7.39 -8.78 -26.12
C ASP A 511 6.45 -9.84 -25.51
N GLU A 512 6.93 -11.08 -25.45
CA GLU A 512 6.14 -12.23 -24.96
C GLU A 512 5.54 -11.98 -23.57
N LYS A 513 6.27 -11.32 -22.66
CA LYS A 513 5.78 -11.04 -21.30
C LYS A 513 4.67 -10.01 -21.33
N LEU A 514 4.80 -8.97 -22.14
CA LEU A 514 3.73 -7.97 -22.21
C LEU A 514 2.49 -8.56 -22.87
N ILE A 515 2.64 -9.36 -23.93
CA ILE A 515 1.52 -10.04 -24.59
C ILE A 515 0.74 -10.89 -23.58
N GLU A 516 1.43 -11.60 -22.69
CA GLU A 516 0.82 -12.37 -21.59
C GLU A 516 0.13 -11.47 -20.55
N VAL A 517 0.81 -10.42 -20.06
CA VAL A 517 0.28 -9.53 -19.00
C VAL A 517 -0.89 -8.66 -19.48
N THR A 518 -0.99 -8.41 -20.79
CA THR A 518 -2.05 -7.61 -21.42
C THR A 518 -3.18 -8.45 -22.02
N ALA A 519 -3.15 -9.77 -21.84
CA ALA A 519 -4.27 -10.63 -22.22
C ALA A 519 -5.54 -10.28 -21.42
N TYR A 520 -6.69 -10.39 -22.08
CA TYR A 520 -7.97 -10.19 -21.46
C TYR A 520 -8.17 -11.19 -20.30
N PRO A 521 -8.56 -10.73 -19.10
CA PRO A 521 -8.43 -11.54 -17.92
C PRO A 521 -9.54 -12.61 -17.80
N PRO A 522 -9.24 -13.75 -17.15
CA PRO A 522 -10.22 -14.81 -16.93
C PRO A 522 -11.39 -14.35 -16.04
N PRO A 523 -12.52 -15.08 -16.05
CA PRO A 523 -13.65 -14.81 -15.17
C PRO A 523 -13.22 -14.82 -13.69
N GLY A 524 -13.72 -13.85 -12.92
CA GLY A 524 -13.45 -13.73 -11.50
C GLY A 524 -12.04 -13.23 -11.13
N SER A 525 -11.23 -12.80 -12.11
CA SER A 525 -9.88 -12.23 -11.89
C SER A 525 -9.84 -11.05 -10.92
N THR A 526 -10.94 -10.30 -10.78
CA THR A 526 -11.06 -9.13 -9.92
C THR A 526 -11.78 -9.39 -8.59
N ASP A 527 -12.37 -10.58 -8.41
CA ASP A 527 -13.27 -10.88 -7.29
C ASP A 527 -12.55 -10.85 -5.95
N ALA A 528 -11.29 -11.30 -5.91
CA ALA A 528 -10.49 -11.30 -4.69
C ALA A 528 -10.28 -9.88 -4.14
N GLU A 529 -10.09 -8.90 -5.03
CA GLU A 529 -9.89 -7.50 -4.65
C GLU A 529 -11.20 -6.82 -4.25
N VAL A 530 -12.30 -7.11 -4.95
CA VAL A 530 -13.63 -6.66 -4.51
C VAL A 530 -13.97 -7.26 -3.15
N HIS A 531 -13.69 -8.54 -2.93
CA HIS A 531 -13.87 -9.21 -1.63
C HIS A 531 -13.01 -8.57 -0.54
N TYR A 532 -11.75 -8.28 -0.83
CA TYR A 532 -10.83 -7.62 0.10
C TYR A 532 -11.40 -6.30 0.62
N TYR A 533 -11.90 -5.43 -0.27
CA TYR A 533 -12.47 -4.13 0.13
C TYR A 533 -13.84 -4.26 0.79
N ARG A 534 -14.66 -5.25 0.41
CA ARG A 534 -15.95 -5.51 1.06
C ARG A 534 -15.79 -6.04 2.49
N LEU A 535 -14.80 -6.92 2.70
CA LEU A 535 -14.53 -7.51 4.02
C LEU A 535 -13.87 -6.51 4.98
N ASP A 536 -12.97 -5.68 4.45
CA ASP A 536 -12.09 -4.79 5.22
C ASP A 536 -11.44 -5.48 6.43
N PRO A 537 -10.51 -6.43 6.19
CA PRO A 537 -9.95 -7.26 7.25
C PRO A 537 -9.20 -6.47 8.33
N PHE A 538 -8.64 -5.31 7.98
CA PHE A 538 -7.89 -4.49 8.92
C PHE A 538 -8.79 -3.69 9.85
N LEU A 539 -9.99 -3.29 9.41
CA LEU A 539 -11.05 -2.78 10.29
C LEU A 539 -11.36 -3.79 11.40
N TRP A 540 -11.67 -5.04 11.02
CA TRP A 540 -12.01 -6.10 11.97
C TRP A 540 -10.86 -6.44 12.91
N SER A 541 -9.62 -6.41 12.41
CA SER A 541 -8.44 -6.66 13.25
C SER A 541 -8.34 -5.70 14.44
N TRP A 542 -8.42 -4.38 14.21
CA TRP A 542 -8.27 -3.42 15.30
C TRP A 542 -9.51 -3.39 16.20
N VAL A 543 -10.72 -3.61 15.66
CA VAL A 543 -11.97 -3.74 16.45
C VAL A 543 -11.87 -4.93 17.40
N LEU A 544 -11.43 -6.10 16.91
CA LEU A 544 -11.23 -7.28 17.74
C LEU A 544 -10.11 -7.07 18.76
N SER A 545 -9.04 -6.36 18.40
CA SER A 545 -7.96 -5.99 19.33
C SER A 545 -8.44 -5.04 20.44
N PHE A 546 -9.35 -4.11 20.12
CA PHE A 546 -10.00 -3.25 21.12
C PHE A 546 -10.87 -4.05 22.09
N LEU A 547 -11.71 -4.95 21.56
CA LEU A 547 -12.53 -5.84 22.38
C LEU A 547 -11.66 -6.75 23.26
N ALA A 548 -10.55 -7.28 22.70
CA ALA A 548 -9.57 -8.05 23.43
C ALA A 548 -8.96 -7.24 24.58
N LEU A 549 -8.57 -5.97 24.32
CA LEU A 549 -8.05 -5.07 25.35
C LEU A 549 -9.08 -4.84 26.47
N CYS A 550 -10.35 -4.62 26.13
CA CYS A 550 -11.42 -4.45 27.11
C CYS A 550 -11.58 -5.70 27.99
N CYS A 551 -11.58 -6.90 27.40
CA CYS A 551 -11.64 -8.15 28.13
C CYS A 551 -10.41 -8.39 29.01
N LEU A 552 -9.20 -8.11 28.51
CA LEU A 552 -7.95 -8.26 29.26
C LEU A 552 -7.84 -7.24 30.40
N ALA A 553 -8.37 -6.03 30.23
CA ALA A 553 -8.51 -5.06 31.30
C ALA A 553 -9.51 -5.54 32.37
N ALA A 554 -10.67 -6.09 31.95
CA ALA A 554 -11.64 -6.68 32.87
C ALA A 554 -11.08 -7.89 33.64
N ALA A 555 -10.12 -8.63 33.05
CA ALA A 555 -9.41 -9.72 33.69
C ALA A 555 -8.49 -9.28 34.86
N LEU A 556 -8.21 -7.96 34.99
CA LEU A 556 -7.55 -7.40 36.18
C LEU A 556 -8.51 -7.28 37.38
N GLY A 557 -9.83 -7.25 37.13
CA GLY A 557 -10.88 -7.09 38.12
C GLY A 557 -11.40 -8.39 38.74
N ALA A 558 -12.73 -8.49 38.91
CA ALA A 558 -13.39 -9.57 39.65
C ALA A 558 -13.57 -10.88 38.85
N ILE A 559 -13.59 -10.82 37.51
CA ILE A 559 -13.88 -11.95 36.60
C ILE A 559 -12.60 -12.35 35.85
N ARG A 560 -11.62 -12.88 36.59
CA ARG A 560 -10.22 -13.00 36.13
C ARG A 560 -9.99 -14.02 35.00
N SER A 561 -10.43 -15.26 35.17
CA SER A 561 -10.15 -16.35 34.22
C SER A 561 -10.96 -16.27 32.92
N PRO A 562 -12.30 -16.12 32.95
CA PRO A 562 -13.10 -16.10 31.72
C PRO A 562 -12.72 -14.94 30.80
N MET A 563 -12.60 -13.73 31.36
CA MET A 563 -12.28 -12.53 30.59
C MET A 563 -10.87 -12.56 30.01
N TYR A 564 -9.92 -13.22 30.70
CA TYR A 564 -8.58 -13.42 30.15
C TYR A 564 -8.64 -14.28 28.88
N TRP A 565 -9.25 -15.47 28.94
CA TRP A 565 -9.31 -16.37 27.79
C TRP A 565 -10.18 -15.84 26.65
N THR A 566 -11.28 -15.14 26.95
CA THR A 566 -12.05 -14.42 25.93
C THR A 566 -11.21 -13.34 25.27
N GLY A 567 -10.46 -12.55 26.04
CA GLY A 567 -9.55 -11.54 25.50
C GLY A 567 -8.45 -12.14 24.62
N MET A 568 -7.87 -13.27 25.04
CA MET A 568 -6.89 -14.01 24.23
C MET A 568 -7.48 -14.51 22.90
N ALA A 569 -8.68 -15.09 22.94
CA ALA A 569 -9.37 -15.57 21.74
C ALA A 569 -9.69 -14.44 20.76
N LEU A 570 -10.17 -13.30 21.26
CA LEU A 570 -10.43 -12.10 20.45
C LEU A 570 -9.14 -11.54 19.84
N LEU A 571 -8.04 -11.50 20.60
CA LEU A 571 -6.75 -11.03 20.09
C LEU A 571 -6.25 -11.94 18.96
N ILE A 572 -6.34 -13.26 19.14
CA ILE A 572 -5.99 -14.25 18.11
C ILE A 572 -6.87 -14.07 16.87
N ALA A 573 -8.19 -13.92 17.04
CA ALA A 573 -9.10 -13.70 15.93
C ALA A 573 -8.74 -12.42 15.15
N GLY A 574 -8.42 -11.31 15.83
CA GLY A 574 -7.94 -10.09 15.18
C GLY A 574 -6.65 -10.29 14.39
N GLN A 575 -5.73 -11.13 14.89
CA GLN A 575 -4.50 -11.46 14.14
C GLN A 575 -4.79 -12.35 12.93
N VAL A 576 -5.75 -13.27 13.01
CA VAL A 576 -6.20 -14.07 11.86
C VAL A 576 -6.75 -13.17 10.75
N PHE A 577 -7.58 -12.18 11.08
CA PHE A 577 -8.04 -11.19 10.11
C PHE A 577 -6.89 -10.40 9.49
N SER A 578 -5.91 -9.96 10.30
CA SER A 578 -4.73 -9.24 9.78
C SER A 578 -3.92 -10.09 8.80
N VAL A 579 -3.63 -11.35 9.16
CA VAL A 579 -2.89 -12.28 8.30
C VAL A 579 -3.68 -12.56 7.03
N TYR A 580 -4.99 -12.80 7.13
CA TYR A 580 -5.85 -13.00 5.98
C TYR A 580 -5.87 -11.78 5.05
N GLY A 581 -5.92 -10.57 5.60
CA GLY A 581 -5.81 -9.34 4.83
C GLY A 581 -4.49 -9.22 4.08
N PHE A 582 -3.36 -9.55 4.72
CA PHE A 582 -2.07 -9.60 4.03
C PHE A 582 -2.00 -10.68 2.96
N VAL A 583 -2.53 -11.88 3.21
CA VAL A 583 -2.59 -12.97 2.22
C VAL A 583 -3.40 -12.54 1.00
N LEU A 584 -4.57 -11.93 1.21
CA LEU A 584 -5.38 -11.39 0.11
C LEU A 584 -4.62 -10.32 -0.68
N ARG A 585 -3.96 -9.37 -0.01
CA ARG A 585 -3.16 -8.35 -0.69
C ARG A 585 -2.00 -8.95 -1.49
N THR A 586 -1.28 -9.92 -0.93
CA THR A 586 -0.21 -10.64 -1.65
C THR A 586 -0.76 -11.38 -2.86
N TYR A 587 -1.93 -12.01 -2.73
CA TYR A 587 -2.59 -12.70 -3.83
C TYR A 587 -3.03 -11.75 -4.95
N ILE A 588 -3.59 -10.58 -4.60
CA ILE A 588 -4.05 -9.56 -5.56
C ILE A 588 -2.88 -8.87 -6.27
N THR A 589 -1.83 -8.53 -5.53
CA THR A 589 -0.71 -7.73 -6.04
C THR A 589 0.38 -8.59 -6.67
N GLY A 590 0.52 -9.86 -6.26
CA GLY A 590 1.66 -10.71 -6.58
C GLY A 590 2.93 -10.34 -5.78
N TRP A 591 2.83 -9.41 -4.84
CA TRP A 591 3.96 -8.88 -4.08
C TRP A 591 3.88 -9.20 -2.59
N ALA A 592 5.03 -9.38 -1.96
CA ALA A 592 5.11 -9.55 -0.52
C ALA A 592 4.43 -8.40 0.25
N PRO A 593 3.88 -8.64 1.44
CA PRO A 593 3.21 -7.60 2.21
C PRO A 593 4.20 -6.50 2.60
N VAL A 594 3.68 -5.32 2.95
CA VAL A 594 4.48 -4.14 3.33
C VAL A 594 5.01 -3.35 2.12
N THR A 595 4.15 -3.21 1.11
CA THR A 595 4.39 -2.44 -0.12
C THR A 595 4.28 -0.93 0.06
N ASN A 596 3.54 -0.48 1.09
CA ASN A 596 3.29 0.92 1.36
C ASN A 596 3.31 1.22 2.88
N MET A 597 3.19 2.50 3.24
CA MET A 597 3.22 2.92 4.66
C MET A 597 2.05 2.34 5.46
N PHE A 598 0.82 2.33 4.92
CA PHE A 598 -0.34 1.74 5.58
C PHE A 598 -0.06 0.28 5.98
N GLU A 599 0.40 -0.54 5.05
CA GLU A 599 0.73 -1.95 5.29
C GLU A 599 1.84 -2.11 6.31
N THR A 600 2.85 -1.23 6.29
CA THR A 600 3.93 -1.25 7.28
C THR A 600 3.39 -1.05 8.68
N VAL A 601 2.50 -0.07 8.88
CA VAL A 601 1.93 0.25 10.19
C VAL A 601 1.07 -0.90 10.71
N VAL A 602 0.23 -1.47 9.85
CA VAL A 602 -0.59 -2.62 10.19
C VAL A 602 0.27 -3.86 10.49
N PHE A 603 1.37 -4.06 9.76
CA PHE A 603 2.30 -5.16 10.01
C PHE A 603 3.02 -5.01 11.36
N VAL A 604 3.42 -3.78 11.73
CA VAL A 604 3.98 -3.49 13.05
C VAL A 604 2.98 -3.81 14.17
N ALA A 605 1.70 -3.46 13.99
CA ALA A 605 0.63 -3.82 14.92
C ALA A 605 0.49 -5.35 15.05
N LEU A 606 0.48 -6.06 13.92
CA LEU A 606 0.41 -7.52 13.85
C LEU A 606 1.58 -8.18 14.59
N VAL A 607 2.82 -7.78 14.29
CA VAL A 607 4.01 -8.35 14.95
C VAL A 607 3.99 -8.06 16.45
N THR A 608 3.57 -6.85 16.85
CA THR A 608 3.46 -6.49 18.28
C THR A 608 2.46 -7.39 19.02
N ALA A 609 1.28 -7.62 18.43
CA ALA A 609 0.27 -8.50 19.01
C ALA A 609 0.73 -9.98 19.02
N ILE A 610 1.35 -10.46 17.94
CA ILE A 610 1.90 -11.83 17.87
C ILE A 610 2.97 -12.01 18.95
N LEU A 611 3.89 -11.07 19.12
CA LEU A 611 4.90 -11.14 20.17
C LEU A 611 4.28 -11.06 21.57
N GLY A 612 3.26 -10.21 21.76
CA GLY A 612 2.49 -10.16 23.00
C GLY A 612 1.82 -11.50 23.34
N LEU A 613 1.17 -12.13 22.35
CA LEU A 613 0.59 -13.46 22.46
C LEU A 613 1.67 -14.52 22.73
N TRP A 614 2.78 -14.46 22.00
CA TRP A 614 3.91 -15.38 22.14
C TRP A 614 4.46 -15.35 23.57
N PHE A 615 4.75 -14.17 24.12
CA PHE A 615 5.27 -14.10 25.49
C PHE A 615 4.23 -14.51 26.54
N ALA A 616 2.95 -14.15 26.35
CA ALA A 616 1.87 -14.58 27.24
C ALA A 616 1.70 -16.11 27.26
N LEU A 617 1.75 -16.75 26.09
CA LEU A 617 1.53 -18.18 25.91
C LEU A 617 2.81 -19.03 25.99
N SER A 618 4.00 -18.39 26.05
CA SER A 618 5.27 -19.12 26.11
C SER A 618 5.43 -20.12 27.26
N PRO A 619 4.72 -20.07 28.41
CA PRO A 619 4.70 -21.20 29.34
C PRO A 619 4.20 -22.51 28.73
N LEU A 620 3.32 -22.46 27.72
CA LEU A 620 2.74 -23.65 27.08
C LEU A 620 3.71 -24.31 26.11
N PHE A 621 4.53 -23.53 25.41
CA PHE A 621 5.38 -24.04 24.33
C PHE A 621 6.89 -23.84 24.54
N GLY A 622 7.29 -22.90 25.37
CA GLY A 622 8.69 -22.52 25.60
C GLY A 622 9.57 -23.70 26.05
N PRO A 623 9.18 -24.47 27.08
CA PRO A 623 10.01 -25.59 27.53
C PRO A 623 10.13 -26.70 26.46
N GLY A 624 9.04 -27.00 25.74
CA GLY A 624 9.06 -27.96 24.62
C GLY A 624 10.00 -27.53 23.49
N LEU A 625 9.86 -26.28 23.01
CA LEU A 625 10.75 -25.73 21.98
C LEU A 625 12.20 -25.64 22.44
N HIS A 626 12.46 -25.29 23.71
CA HIS A 626 13.81 -25.26 24.25
C HIS A 626 14.47 -26.64 24.23
N ARG A 627 13.72 -27.69 24.60
CA ARG A 627 14.19 -29.08 24.51
C ARG A 627 14.44 -29.50 23.07
N ALA A 628 13.52 -29.22 22.15
CA ALA A 628 13.72 -29.46 20.72
C ALA A 628 14.99 -28.75 20.21
N TRP A 629 15.20 -27.49 20.57
CA TRP A 629 16.41 -26.74 20.20
C TRP A 629 17.70 -27.42 20.67
N ARG A 630 17.71 -27.96 21.90
CA ARG A 630 18.85 -28.70 22.46
C ARG A 630 19.07 -30.08 21.82
N MET A 631 18.03 -30.70 21.27
CA MET A 631 18.12 -31.95 20.49
C MET A 631 18.78 -31.74 19.12
N THR A 632 18.71 -30.53 18.56
CA THR A 632 19.34 -30.21 17.25
C THR A 632 20.82 -29.79 17.34
N ALA A 633 21.37 -29.70 18.54
CA ALA A 633 22.75 -29.26 18.77
C ALA A 633 23.77 -30.27 18.24
N MET A 634 24.90 -29.78 17.70
CA MET A 634 26.00 -30.65 17.29
C MET A 634 26.66 -31.33 18.51
N PRO A 635 26.76 -32.67 18.54
CA PRO A 635 27.44 -33.37 19.63
C PRO A 635 28.88 -32.88 19.83
N GLY A 636 29.30 -32.67 21.09
CA GLY A 636 30.68 -32.29 21.43
C GLY A 636 31.05 -30.83 21.15
N THR A 637 30.09 -29.99 20.74
CA THR A 637 30.30 -28.56 20.52
C THR A 637 29.73 -27.74 21.70
N PRO A 638 30.12 -26.45 21.86
CA PRO A 638 29.47 -25.57 22.84
C PRO A 638 27.95 -25.47 22.70
N GLU A 639 27.40 -25.77 21.50
CA GLU A 639 25.95 -25.79 21.27
C GLU A 639 25.22 -26.82 22.14
N SER A 640 25.88 -27.91 22.51
CA SER A 640 25.24 -29.02 23.21
C SER A 640 24.91 -28.68 24.67
N GLY A 641 25.62 -27.71 25.24
CA GLY A 641 25.51 -27.30 26.65
C GLY A 641 25.76 -28.46 27.63
N THR A 642 25.69 -28.16 28.92
CA THR A 642 25.56 -29.17 29.97
C THR A 642 24.11 -29.64 30.03
N LEU A 643 23.88 -30.93 30.32
CA LEU A 643 22.55 -31.46 30.62
C LEU A 643 22.25 -31.17 32.09
N ASP A 644 21.07 -30.63 32.38
CA ASP A 644 20.60 -30.37 33.74
C ASP A 644 19.83 -31.59 34.30
N ASP A 645 19.48 -31.54 35.58
CA ASP A 645 18.76 -32.62 36.25
C ASP A 645 17.38 -32.88 35.61
N GLU A 646 16.74 -31.85 35.03
CA GLU A 646 15.46 -32.02 34.33
C GLU A 646 15.62 -32.78 33.01
N ASP A 647 16.70 -32.53 32.27
CA ASP A 647 17.01 -33.27 31.03
C ASP A 647 17.33 -34.73 31.30
N LEU A 648 18.11 -34.99 32.36
CA LEU A 648 18.55 -36.33 32.74
C LEU A 648 17.42 -37.14 33.36
N ALA A 649 16.46 -36.49 34.03
CA ALA A 649 15.21 -37.10 34.45
C ALA A 649 14.35 -37.54 33.26
N MET A 650 14.49 -36.89 32.10
CA MET A 650 13.73 -37.21 30.88
C MET A 650 14.27 -38.44 30.16
N MET A 651 15.59 -38.48 29.93
CA MET A 651 16.27 -39.60 29.31
C MET A 651 17.76 -39.54 29.65
N ASN A 652 18.43 -40.69 29.61
CA ASN A 652 19.84 -40.75 29.96
C ASN A 652 20.70 -39.96 28.95
N ALA A 653 21.92 -39.59 29.37
CA ALA A 653 22.86 -38.81 28.56
C ALA A 653 23.22 -39.50 27.23
N GLY A 654 23.22 -40.83 27.19
CA GLY A 654 23.47 -41.62 25.98
C GLY A 654 22.38 -41.41 24.93
N THR A 655 21.10 -41.43 25.35
CA THR A 655 19.94 -41.17 24.48
C THR A 655 19.96 -39.73 23.95
N TRP A 656 20.27 -38.74 24.78
CA TRP A 656 20.44 -37.35 24.34
C TRP A 656 21.52 -37.22 23.26
N THR A 657 22.66 -37.88 23.46
CA THR A 657 23.77 -37.87 22.49
C THR A 657 23.37 -38.59 21.20
N GLY A 658 22.65 -39.72 21.31
CA GLY A 658 22.13 -40.47 20.17
C GLY A 658 21.13 -39.67 19.32
N ILE A 659 20.20 -38.95 19.95
CA ILE A 659 19.25 -38.07 19.23
C ILE A 659 19.99 -36.95 18.50
N ARG A 660 20.92 -36.28 19.17
CA ARG A 660 21.74 -35.23 18.56
C ARG A 660 22.53 -35.74 17.35
N ALA A 661 23.12 -36.94 17.47
CA ALA A 661 23.82 -37.59 16.36
C ALA A 661 22.87 -37.93 15.21
N ALA A 662 21.68 -38.46 15.49
CA ALA A 662 20.67 -38.76 14.48
C ALA A 662 20.20 -37.50 13.73
N MET A 663 20.07 -36.36 14.44
CA MET A 663 19.67 -35.08 13.85
C MET A 663 20.74 -34.47 12.92
N MET A 664 21.98 -34.96 12.94
CA MET A 664 23.02 -34.45 12.05
C MET A 664 22.74 -34.73 10.57
N ILE A 665 22.11 -35.86 10.23
CA ILE A 665 21.79 -36.23 8.85
C ILE A 665 20.78 -35.24 8.23
N PRO A 666 19.58 -35.03 8.80
CA PRO A 666 18.65 -34.06 8.24
C PRO A 666 19.17 -32.62 8.37
N ARG A 667 20.00 -32.30 9.39
CA ARG A 667 20.67 -30.99 9.50
C ARG A 667 21.61 -30.76 8.33
N ALA A 668 22.46 -31.73 7.97
CA ALA A 668 23.37 -31.62 6.83
C ALA A 668 22.62 -31.45 5.50
N GLY A 669 21.52 -32.20 5.30
CA GLY A 669 20.66 -32.04 4.13
C GLY A 669 20.06 -30.64 4.02
N LEU A 670 19.56 -30.09 5.12
CA LEU A 670 19.03 -28.72 5.16
C LEU A 670 20.12 -27.65 4.99
N VAL A 671 21.33 -27.86 5.55
CA VAL A 671 22.47 -26.98 5.31
C VAL A 671 22.81 -26.93 3.82
N TYR A 672 22.90 -28.08 3.16
CA TYR A 672 23.12 -28.15 1.72
C TYR A 672 22.01 -27.45 0.93
N TYR A 673 20.75 -27.68 1.28
CA TYR A 673 19.62 -27.05 0.63
C TYR A 673 19.63 -25.52 0.76
N VAL A 674 19.86 -25.00 1.97
CA VAL A 674 19.97 -23.54 2.21
C VAL A 674 21.18 -22.97 1.47
N PHE A 675 22.31 -23.68 1.44
CA PHE A 675 23.50 -23.28 0.68
C PHE A 675 23.19 -23.16 -0.82
N HIS A 676 22.59 -24.20 -1.40
CA HIS A 676 22.21 -24.23 -2.81
C HIS A 676 21.24 -23.08 -3.14
N LEU A 677 20.21 -22.88 -2.31
CA LEU A 677 19.21 -21.85 -2.51
C LEU A 677 19.81 -20.43 -2.46
N LEU A 678 20.75 -20.16 -1.56
CA LEU A 678 21.33 -18.82 -1.42
C LEU A 678 22.49 -18.53 -2.38
N THR A 679 23.17 -19.55 -2.92
CA THR A 679 24.41 -19.36 -3.70
C THR A 679 24.33 -19.83 -5.16
N GLN A 680 23.37 -20.69 -5.51
CA GLN A 680 23.28 -21.31 -6.84
C GLN A 680 21.97 -21.03 -7.55
N VAL A 681 20.88 -20.74 -6.83
CA VAL A 681 19.61 -20.36 -7.45
C VAL A 681 19.69 -18.90 -7.89
N GLU A 682 19.45 -18.67 -9.17
CA GLU A 682 19.39 -17.33 -9.74
C GLU A 682 18.17 -16.57 -9.24
N TYR A 683 18.38 -15.28 -8.99
CA TYR A 683 17.42 -14.39 -8.39
C TYR A 683 17.11 -13.20 -9.31
N GLY A 684 15.83 -13.04 -9.66
CA GLY A 684 15.33 -12.03 -10.59
C GLY A 684 15.24 -12.55 -12.02
N VAL A 685 14.23 -12.10 -12.78
CA VAL A 685 14.03 -12.58 -14.15
C VAL A 685 15.06 -11.95 -15.08
N GLY A 686 15.99 -12.75 -15.60
CA GLY A 686 16.96 -12.33 -16.63
C GLY A 686 18.24 -11.65 -16.11
N THR A 687 18.47 -11.63 -14.80
CA THR A 687 19.67 -11.04 -14.18
C THR A 687 20.85 -12.02 -14.07
N GLY A 688 20.59 -13.34 -14.01
CA GLY A 688 21.64 -14.37 -13.93
C GLY A 688 22.46 -14.36 -12.62
N TYR A 689 21.93 -13.77 -11.54
CA TYR A 689 22.70 -13.54 -10.31
C TYR A 689 22.20 -14.37 -9.12
N ALA A 690 23.11 -15.03 -8.42
CA ALA A 690 22.83 -15.62 -7.10
C ALA A 690 22.67 -14.53 -6.02
N ILE A 691 21.84 -14.82 -5.01
CA ILE A 691 21.58 -13.94 -3.86
C ILE A 691 22.87 -13.60 -3.12
N ILE A 692 23.66 -14.62 -2.76
CA ILE A 692 24.96 -14.49 -2.12
C ILE A 692 26.02 -15.10 -3.02
N ARG A 693 27.01 -14.29 -3.41
CA ARG A 693 28.11 -14.77 -4.25
C ARG A 693 29.22 -15.37 -3.41
N LEU A 694 29.76 -16.49 -3.88
CA LEU A 694 30.94 -17.13 -3.27
C LEU A 694 32.23 -16.35 -3.58
N LEU A 695 32.25 -15.61 -4.69
CA LEU A 695 33.38 -14.77 -5.11
C LEU A 695 32.94 -13.30 -5.22
N PRO A 696 33.86 -12.35 -4.95
CA PRO A 696 33.55 -10.93 -5.07
C PRO A 696 33.26 -10.56 -6.53
N ARG A 697 32.35 -9.58 -6.75
CA ARG A 697 31.97 -9.10 -8.09
C ARG A 697 33.13 -8.39 -8.81
N GLY A 698 33.94 -7.68 -8.04
CA GLY A 698 35.04 -6.86 -8.53
C GLY A 698 36.04 -6.55 -7.43
N ALA A 699 37.05 -5.75 -7.75
CA ALA A 699 38.11 -5.36 -6.83
C ALA A 699 37.76 -4.10 -6.02
N SER A 700 36.60 -3.48 -6.23
CA SER A 700 36.24 -2.26 -5.50
C SER A 700 36.02 -2.55 -4.01
N MET A 701 36.27 -1.56 -3.15
CA MET A 701 36.03 -1.71 -1.71
C MET A 701 34.56 -2.06 -1.41
N ASN A 702 33.62 -1.49 -2.17
CA ASN A 702 32.20 -1.82 -2.06
C ASN A 702 31.94 -3.29 -2.36
N ASP A 703 32.47 -3.82 -3.47
CA ASP A 703 32.30 -5.23 -3.84
C ASP A 703 32.87 -6.19 -2.78
N GLN A 704 34.02 -5.85 -2.20
CA GLN A 704 34.66 -6.65 -1.15
C GLN A 704 33.85 -6.63 0.15
N VAL A 705 33.29 -5.48 0.54
CA VAL A 705 32.43 -5.35 1.71
C VAL A 705 31.13 -6.14 1.51
N VAL A 706 30.46 -5.97 0.38
CA VAL A 706 29.22 -6.70 0.03
C VAL A 706 29.47 -8.22 0.05
N TRP A 707 30.59 -8.66 -0.51
CA TRP A 707 30.98 -10.07 -0.50
C TRP A 707 31.23 -10.60 0.91
N LEU A 708 32.01 -9.90 1.74
CA LEU A 708 32.32 -10.33 3.11
C LEU A 708 31.07 -10.36 4.00
N VAL A 709 30.21 -9.35 3.87
CA VAL A 709 28.91 -9.30 4.56
C VAL A 709 28.03 -10.45 4.08
N GLY A 710 27.95 -10.69 2.77
CA GLY A 710 27.23 -11.82 2.18
C GLY A 710 27.69 -13.16 2.74
N LEU A 711 29.01 -13.41 2.81
CA LEU A 711 29.56 -14.63 3.41
C LEU A 711 29.23 -14.77 4.90
N SER A 712 29.29 -13.67 5.64
CA SER A 712 28.93 -13.66 7.07
C SER A 712 27.46 -14.01 7.28
N MET A 713 26.59 -13.47 6.42
CA MET A 713 25.16 -13.80 6.41
C MET A 713 24.89 -15.24 6.00
N LEU A 714 25.61 -15.75 4.99
CA LEU A 714 25.54 -17.15 4.59
C LEU A 714 25.92 -18.07 5.76
N ALA A 715 27.05 -17.81 6.42
CA ALA A 715 27.47 -18.61 7.58
C ALA A 715 26.41 -18.63 8.69
N MET A 716 25.81 -17.47 8.99
CA MET A 716 24.74 -17.37 9.98
C MET A 716 23.47 -18.11 9.54
N ALA A 717 23.06 -18.00 8.27
CA ALA A 717 21.90 -18.69 7.72
C ALA A 717 22.07 -20.21 7.74
N LEU A 718 23.24 -20.72 7.31
CA LEU A 718 23.57 -22.14 7.34
C LEU A 718 23.61 -22.70 8.77
N TRP A 719 23.98 -21.88 9.75
CA TRP A 719 23.97 -22.29 11.15
C TRP A 719 22.57 -22.27 11.77
N LEU A 720 21.79 -21.22 11.53
CA LEU A 720 20.53 -20.93 12.22
C LEU A 720 19.31 -21.59 11.56
N VAL A 721 19.15 -21.46 10.24
CA VAL A 721 17.93 -21.87 9.51
C VAL A 721 17.68 -23.38 9.63
N PRO A 722 18.65 -24.27 9.38
CA PRO A 722 18.46 -25.72 9.55
C PRO A 722 18.03 -26.11 10.97
N ARG A 723 18.61 -25.45 11.99
CA ARG A 723 18.24 -25.71 13.39
C ARG A 723 16.83 -25.25 13.71
N LEU A 724 16.40 -24.09 13.21
CA LEU A 724 15.03 -23.61 13.39
C LEU A 724 14.01 -24.57 12.77
N VAL A 725 14.26 -25.03 11.54
CA VAL A 725 13.39 -25.99 10.84
C VAL A 725 13.28 -27.30 11.62
N LEU A 726 14.41 -27.87 12.06
CA LEU A 726 14.42 -29.11 12.84
C LEU A 726 13.80 -28.92 14.23
N THR A 727 14.00 -27.76 14.86
CA THR A 727 13.38 -27.44 16.15
C THR A 727 11.87 -27.36 16.02
N ALA A 728 11.36 -26.77 14.93
CA ALA A 728 9.93 -26.74 14.65
C ALA A 728 9.38 -28.15 14.42
N ALA A 729 10.09 -28.99 13.64
CA ALA A 729 9.70 -30.38 13.38
C ALA A 729 9.66 -31.22 14.67
N LEU A 730 10.71 -31.15 15.50
CA LEU A 730 10.75 -31.80 16.82
C LEU A 730 9.76 -31.17 17.81
N GLY A 731 9.40 -29.91 17.60
CA GLY A 731 8.35 -29.19 18.32
C GLY A 731 7.04 -29.96 18.34
N VAL A 732 6.66 -30.59 17.23
CA VAL A 732 5.42 -31.38 17.10
C VAL A 732 5.31 -32.47 18.18
N VAL A 733 6.44 -33.05 18.59
CA VAL A 733 6.48 -34.11 19.62
C VAL A 733 6.82 -33.56 21.00
N THR A 734 7.80 -32.67 21.09
CA THR A 734 8.29 -32.12 22.36
C THR A 734 7.28 -31.19 23.05
N LEU A 735 6.39 -30.54 22.29
CA LEU A 735 5.35 -29.66 22.82
C LEU A 735 4.27 -30.42 23.60
N PRO A 736 3.54 -31.40 23.01
CA PRO A 736 2.58 -32.21 23.76
C PRO A 736 3.22 -32.90 24.97
N TRP A 737 4.46 -33.38 24.82
CA TRP A 737 5.19 -34.02 25.90
C TRP A 737 5.46 -33.06 27.07
N SER A 738 5.94 -31.85 26.78
CA SER A 738 6.18 -30.84 27.81
C SER A 738 4.90 -30.46 28.57
N ILE A 739 3.76 -30.41 27.86
CA ILE A 739 2.44 -30.12 28.45
C ILE A 739 2.00 -31.27 29.37
N TYR A 740 2.19 -32.52 28.93
CA TYR A 740 1.87 -33.71 29.71
C TYR A 740 2.65 -33.75 31.03
N GLN A 741 3.96 -33.49 31.00
CA GLN A 741 4.81 -33.50 32.20
C GLN A 741 4.49 -32.38 33.20
N SER A 742 4.26 -31.16 32.69
CA SER A 742 4.09 -29.98 33.56
C SER A 742 2.66 -29.79 34.08
N GLY A 743 1.71 -30.51 33.46
CA GLY A 743 0.28 -30.37 33.68
C GLY A 743 -0.31 -29.12 33.03
N LEU A 744 -1.28 -29.31 32.12
CA LEU A 744 -1.89 -28.21 31.37
C LEU A 744 -2.46 -27.10 32.28
N GLY A 745 -3.12 -27.44 33.37
CA GLY A 745 -3.70 -26.46 34.31
C GLY A 745 -2.66 -25.50 34.92
N ASN A 746 -1.48 -26.02 35.28
CA ASN A 746 -0.38 -25.22 35.83
C ASN A 746 0.19 -24.27 34.77
N LEU A 747 0.39 -24.77 33.54
CA LEU A 747 0.89 -23.96 32.44
C LEU A 747 -0.11 -22.86 32.03
N LEU A 748 -1.41 -23.15 32.03
CA LEU A 748 -2.46 -22.17 31.77
C LEU A 748 -2.48 -21.06 32.85
N GLN A 749 -2.27 -21.43 34.13
CA GLN A 749 -2.15 -20.43 35.21
C GLN A 749 -0.91 -19.55 35.02
N LYS A 750 0.25 -20.14 34.70
CA LYS A 750 1.48 -19.39 34.38
C LYS A 750 1.29 -18.46 33.18
N ALA A 751 0.49 -18.85 32.19
CA ALA A 751 0.14 -17.99 31.06
C ALA A 751 -0.73 -16.80 31.52
N MET A 752 -1.74 -17.05 32.37
CA MET A 752 -2.57 -16.00 32.97
C MET A 752 -1.77 -15.00 33.82
N ASP A 753 -0.72 -15.46 34.50
CA ASP A 753 0.16 -14.59 35.29
C ASP A 753 0.97 -13.63 34.39
N ARG A 754 1.09 -13.94 33.09
CA ARG A 754 1.75 -13.13 32.06
C ARG A 754 0.80 -12.22 31.27
N LYS A 755 -0.42 -11.98 31.79
CA LYS A 755 -1.46 -11.16 31.14
C LYS A 755 -1.03 -9.76 30.71
N ALA A 756 0.01 -9.18 31.32
CA ALA A 756 0.56 -7.89 30.92
C ALA A 756 1.02 -7.89 29.44
N PHE A 757 1.60 -8.98 28.94
CA PHE A 757 2.03 -9.08 27.54
C PHE A 757 0.86 -9.09 26.56
N ALA A 758 -0.18 -9.88 26.86
CA ALA A 758 -1.37 -9.93 26.04
C ALA A 758 -2.09 -8.58 26.03
N ALA A 759 -2.20 -7.93 27.20
CA ALA A 759 -2.86 -6.64 27.33
C ALA A 759 -2.10 -5.53 26.59
N VAL A 760 -0.77 -5.49 26.71
CA VAL A 760 0.07 -4.54 25.95
C VAL A 760 0.03 -4.85 24.46
N GLY A 761 0.13 -6.13 24.07
CA GLY A 761 0.01 -6.55 22.67
C GLY A 761 -1.32 -6.11 22.05
N ALA A 762 -2.44 -6.35 22.75
CA ALA A 762 -3.77 -5.89 22.34
C ALA A 762 -3.88 -4.37 22.29
N GLY A 763 -3.38 -3.68 23.31
CA GLY A 763 -3.46 -2.22 23.42
C GLY A 763 -2.65 -1.51 22.33
N THR A 764 -1.43 -1.98 22.07
CA THR A 764 -0.59 -1.42 21.01
C THR A 764 -1.14 -1.78 19.63
N ALA A 765 -1.61 -3.01 19.41
CA ALA A 765 -2.21 -3.39 18.12
C ALA A 765 -3.50 -2.61 17.83
N PHE A 766 -4.34 -2.40 18.85
CA PHE A 766 -5.49 -1.51 18.76
C PHE A 766 -5.06 -0.07 18.44
N GLY A 767 -4.15 0.53 19.22
CA GLY A 767 -3.75 1.92 19.04
C GLY A 767 -3.08 2.16 17.69
N VAL A 768 -2.12 1.33 17.31
CA VAL A 768 -1.41 1.43 16.02
C VAL A 768 -2.35 1.12 14.86
N GLY A 769 -3.22 0.11 14.97
CA GLY A 769 -4.22 -0.22 13.93
C GLY A 769 -5.30 0.85 13.77
N LEU A 770 -5.75 1.48 14.85
CA LEU A 770 -6.71 2.59 14.80
C LEU A 770 -6.10 3.80 14.10
N ILE A 771 -4.85 4.15 14.45
CA ILE A 771 -4.13 5.22 13.76
C ILE A 771 -3.94 4.81 12.29
N ALA A 772 -3.59 3.55 12.00
CA ALA A 772 -3.42 3.03 10.62
C ALA A 772 -4.64 3.33 9.75
N TYR A 773 -5.81 3.11 10.34
CA TYR A 773 -7.08 3.17 9.63
C TYR A 773 -7.63 4.61 9.47
N TYR A 774 -7.39 5.49 10.44
CA TYR A 774 -7.98 6.83 10.45
C TYR A 774 -7.00 7.97 10.17
N ALA A 775 -5.68 7.70 10.20
CA ALA A 775 -4.71 8.74 9.90
C ALA A 775 -4.75 9.06 8.40
N PRO A 776 -5.11 10.30 8.00
CA PRO A 776 -5.31 10.68 6.59
C PRO A 776 -4.01 10.75 5.78
N ILE A 777 -2.88 10.36 6.38
CA ILE A 777 -1.56 10.35 5.77
C ILE A 777 -1.23 9.03 5.07
N TRP A 778 -2.06 7.98 5.24
CA TRP A 778 -1.77 6.64 4.74
C TRP A 778 -2.82 6.15 3.78
N ASP A 779 -2.41 5.96 2.54
CA ASP A 779 -3.26 5.38 1.51
C ASP A 779 -3.43 3.87 1.77
N ALA A 780 -4.66 3.49 2.12
CA ALA A 780 -5.05 2.10 2.32
C ALA A 780 -5.32 1.38 0.98
N ASN A 781 -5.34 2.07 -0.16
CA ASN A 781 -5.61 1.46 -1.44
C ASN A 781 -4.39 0.69 -1.98
N ILE A 782 -4.69 -0.31 -2.80
CA ILE A 782 -3.69 -1.10 -3.52
C ILE A 782 -3.21 -0.29 -4.72
N ASN A 783 -1.96 0.17 -4.65
CA ASN A 783 -1.32 0.98 -5.69
C ASN A 783 -0.20 0.22 -6.39
N PRO A 784 0.14 0.59 -7.65
CA PRO A 784 1.32 0.07 -8.32
C PRO A 784 2.59 0.36 -7.52
N LEU A 785 3.49 -0.63 -7.49
CA LEU A 785 4.77 -0.49 -6.80
C LEU A 785 5.73 0.44 -7.54
N MET A 786 6.44 1.24 -6.74
CA MET A 786 7.64 1.95 -7.18
C MET A 786 8.64 0.94 -7.78
N PRO A 787 9.38 1.29 -8.86
CA PRO A 787 10.25 0.34 -9.56
C PRO A 787 11.22 -0.42 -8.66
N VAL A 788 11.83 0.25 -7.69
CA VAL A 788 12.77 -0.36 -6.72
C VAL A 788 12.12 -1.39 -5.79
N LEU A 789 10.81 -1.29 -5.55
CA LEU A 789 10.04 -2.21 -4.74
C LEU A 789 9.53 -3.43 -5.53
N ARG A 790 9.71 -3.45 -6.87
CA ARG A 790 9.33 -4.57 -7.74
C ARG A 790 10.31 -5.73 -7.63
N ASP A 791 10.66 -6.07 -6.39
CA ASP A 791 11.54 -7.16 -6.07
C ASP A 791 11.09 -7.95 -4.83
N ASN A 792 10.52 -9.13 -5.10
CA ASN A 792 9.79 -9.91 -4.11
C ASN A 792 10.66 -10.44 -2.96
N PHE A 793 11.90 -10.84 -3.23
CA PHE A 793 12.75 -11.40 -2.17
C PHE A 793 13.29 -10.32 -1.25
N TRP A 794 13.77 -9.17 -1.76
CA TRP A 794 14.23 -8.09 -0.88
C TRP A 794 13.08 -7.46 -0.11
N LEU A 795 11.92 -7.29 -0.74
CA LEU A 795 10.70 -6.85 -0.06
C LEU A 795 10.33 -7.84 1.07
N THR A 796 10.39 -9.14 0.83
CA THR A 796 10.12 -10.15 1.86
C THR A 796 11.18 -10.18 2.97
N MET A 797 12.46 -10.25 2.60
CA MET A 797 13.54 -10.54 3.55
C MET A 797 13.97 -9.30 4.33
N HIS A 798 14.23 -8.18 3.66
CA HIS A 798 14.67 -6.96 4.32
C HIS A 798 13.49 -6.26 5.00
N VAL A 799 12.44 -5.93 4.24
CA VAL A 799 11.37 -5.04 4.73
C VAL A 799 10.57 -5.71 5.85
N LEU A 800 10.23 -7.00 5.76
CA LEU A 800 9.56 -7.69 6.87
C LEU A 800 10.46 -7.82 8.11
N THR A 801 11.76 -8.07 7.94
CA THR A 801 12.68 -8.19 9.08
C THR A 801 12.83 -6.86 9.82
N ILE A 802 13.08 -5.77 9.10
CA ILE A 802 13.26 -4.45 9.72
C ILE A 802 11.96 -3.97 10.37
N THR A 803 10.80 -4.21 9.75
CA THR A 803 9.51 -3.79 10.31
C THR A 803 9.05 -4.67 11.48
N ALA A 804 9.39 -5.97 11.47
CA ALA A 804 9.22 -6.83 12.64
C ALA A 804 10.05 -6.36 13.84
N SER A 805 11.24 -5.78 13.61
CA SER A 805 12.02 -5.14 14.66
C SER A 805 11.29 -3.96 15.30
N TYR A 806 10.55 -3.18 14.50
CA TYR A 806 9.73 -2.08 15.01
C TYR A 806 8.60 -2.62 15.87
N GLY A 807 7.94 -3.71 15.48
CA GLY A 807 6.94 -4.39 16.30
C GLY A 807 7.48 -4.86 17.65
N ALA A 808 8.68 -5.44 17.67
CA ALA A 808 9.36 -5.79 18.94
C ALA A 808 9.69 -4.56 19.79
N GLY A 809 10.13 -3.47 19.15
CA GLY A 809 10.36 -2.18 19.79
C GLY A 809 9.08 -1.57 20.39
N PHE A 810 7.95 -1.65 19.68
CA PHE A 810 6.64 -1.19 20.14
C PHE A 810 6.10 -2.04 21.30
N LEU A 811 6.38 -3.35 21.32
CA LEU A 811 6.10 -4.18 22.49
C LEU A 811 6.91 -3.72 23.72
N ALA A 812 8.21 -3.49 23.53
CA ALA A 812 9.09 -2.98 24.60
C ALA A 812 8.62 -1.61 25.11
N TRP A 813 8.25 -0.71 24.20
CA TRP A 813 7.66 0.60 24.53
C TRP A 813 6.37 0.45 25.33
N GLY A 814 5.42 -0.38 24.88
CA GLY A 814 4.15 -0.54 25.58
C GLY A 814 4.32 -1.13 26.99
N LEU A 815 5.26 -2.07 27.17
CA LEU A 815 5.65 -2.58 28.49
C LEU A 815 6.34 -1.48 29.33
N GLY A 816 7.15 -0.63 28.70
CA GLY A 816 7.77 0.54 29.32
C GLY A 816 6.76 1.57 29.80
N ILE A 817 5.74 1.89 28.99
CA ILE A 817 4.62 2.76 29.36
C ILE A 817 3.82 2.16 30.51
N ALA A 818 3.53 0.85 30.47
CA ALA A 818 2.89 0.17 31.58
C ALA A 818 3.74 0.27 32.87
N ALA A 819 5.06 0.11 32.78
CA ALA A 819 5.97 0.29 33.91
C ALA A 819 5.99 1.73 34.42
N MET A 820 6.01 2.74 33.53
CA MET A 820 5.91 4.15 33.91
C MET A 820 4.60 4.44 34.64
N ALA A 821 3.48 3.89 34.18
CA ALA A 821 2.20 4.01 34.89
C ALA A 821 2.26 3.42 36.31
N TYR A 822 2.93 2.27 36.51
CA TYR A 822 3.15 1.73 37.85
C TYR A 822 4.11 2.59 38.69
N TYR A 823 5.13 3.21 38.12
CA TYR A 823 5.98 4.16 38.85
C TYR A 823 5.20 5.41 39.29
N VAL A 824 4.26 5.89 38.49
CA VAL A 824 3.45 7.07 38.82
C VAL A 824 2.34 6.74 39.83
N LEU A 825 1.58 5.68 39.59
CA LEU A 825 0.33 5.36 40.31
C LEU A 825 0.49 4.26 41.37
N GLY A 826 1.60 3.52 41.34
CA GLY A 826 1.82 2.36 42.20
C GLY A 826 2.10 2.74 43.65
N GLN A 827 1.79 1.81 44.55
CA GLN A 827 2.07 1.96 45.97
C GLN A 827 3.54 1.59 46.25
N TYR A 828 4.31 2.58 46.68
CA TYR A 828 5.67 2.40 47.19
C TYR A 828 5.60 1.78 48.59
N ARG A 829 6.39 0.71 48.81
CA ARG A 829 6.35 -0.08 50.04
C ARG A 829 7.44 0.34 51.02
N ASP A 830 7.17 0.21 52.31
CA ASP A 830 8.17 0.52 53.33
C ASP A 830 9.39 -0.41 53.25
N PRO A 831 10.61 0.09 53.57
CA PRO A 831 11.85 -0.69 53.49
C PRO A 831 11.82 -1.99 54.30
N LEU A 832 11.05 -2.00 55.40
CA LEU A 832 10.94 -3.09 56.38
C LEU A 832 9.71 -3.99 56.18
N ALA A 833 8.83 -3.68 55.22
CA ALA A 833 7.65 -4.50 54.97
C ALA A 833 8.07 -5.87 54.39
N PRO A 834 7.67 -7.00 55.00
CA PRO A 834 8.01 -8.32 54.47
C PRO A 834 7.36 -8.53 53.10
N SER A 835 8.13 -9.06 52.14
CA SER A 835 7.60 -9.44 50.83
C SER A 835 6.56 -10.56 51.01
N PRO A 836 5.36 -10.47 50.41
CA PRO A 836 4.38 -11.54 50.43
C PRO A 836 4.95 -12.90 49.95
N ALA A 837 5.96 -12.87 49.07
CA ALA A 837 6.67 -14.07 48.60
C ALA A 837 7.51 -14.74 49.70
N HIS A 838 8.14 -13.97 50.59
CA HIS A 838 8.88 -14.52 51.75
C HIS A 838 7.95 -15.12 52.79
N VAL A 839 6.75 -14.55 52.95
CA VAL A 839 5.72 -15.08 53.87
C VAL A 839 5.06 -16.34 53.30
N ALA A 840 4.90 -16.44 51.98
CA ALA A 840 4.29 -17.59 51.31
C ALA A 840 5.21 -18.83 51.20
N GLN A 841 6.54 -18.65 51.19
CA GLN A 841 7.50 -19.75 50.98
C GLN A 841 8.16 -20.29 52.27
N GLY A 842 7.83 -19.78 53.46
CA GLY A 842 8.30 -20.35 54.73
C GLY A 842 9.82 -20.39 54.94
N HIS A 843 10.61 -19.68 54.11
CA HIS A 843 12.06 -19.69 54.21
C HIS A 843 12.50 -18.86 55.42
N ARG A 844 13.05 -19.54 56.44
CA ARG A 844 13.85 -18.87 57.48
C ARG A 844 15.13 -18.34 56.82
N PRO A 845 15.55 -17.09 57.09
CA PRO A 845 16.80 -16.58 56.56
C PRO A 845 17.95 -17.47 57.05
N ALA A 846 18.86 -17.82 56.14
CA ALA A 846 20.07 -18.56 56.47
C ALA A 846 20.86 -17.79 57.54
N HIS A 847 21.38 -18.53 58.54
CA HIS A 847 22.23 -17.98 59.60
C HIS A 847 23.34 -17.09 59.01
N GLY A 848 23.29 -15.79 59.32
CA GLY A 848 24.32 -14.83 58.94
C GLY A 848 23.86 -13.59 58.16
N TYR A 849 22.59 -13.45 57.78
CA TYR A 849 22.09 -12.19 57.21
C TYR A 849 22.02 -11.10 58.30
N GLN A 850 23.06 -10.28 58.42
CA GLN A 850 22.95 -8.97 59.06
C GLN A 850 22.19 -8.05 58.11
N ALA A 851 21.04 -7.54 58.58
CA ALA A 851 20.29 -6.53 57.84
C ALA A 851 21.21 -5.35 57.53
N PRO A 852 21.23 -4.84 56.28
CA PRO A 852 21.98 -3.63 55.97
C PRO A 852 21.48 -2.47 56.86
N PRO A 853 22.34 -1.48 57.17
CA PRO A 853 21.93 -0.32 57.97
C PRO A 853 20.70 0.35 57.35
N GLU A 854 19.84 0.92 58.20
CA GLU A 854 18.59 1.60 57.85
C GLU A 854 18.69 2.42 56.55
N SER A 855 18.22 1.85 55.43
CA SER A 855 17.95 2.63 54.23
C SER A 855 16.49 3.04 54.26
N PHE A 856 16.24 4.31 54.59
CA PHE A 856 14.92 4.93 54.71
C PHE A 856 14.15 5.05 53.37
N HIS A 857 14.58 4.36 52.31
CA HIS A 857 14.04 4.53 50.97
C HIS A 857 12.98 3.48 50.66
N ARG A 858 11.80 3.94 50.23
CA ARG A 858 10.70 3.05 49.87
C ARG A 858 11.05 2.18 48.68
N ARG A 859 10.61 0.91 48.71
CA ARG A 859 10.78 -0.03 47.61
C ARG A 859 9.78 0.26 46.49
N VAL A 860 10.26 0.15 45.26
CA VAL A 860 9.44 0.33 44.04
C VAL A 860 8.35 -0.75 43.94
N PRO A 861 7.26 -0.49 43.20
CA PRO A 861 6.22 -1.49 42.95
C PRO A 861 6.80 -2.78 42.34
N GLU A 862 6.36 -3.93 42.85
CA GLU A 862 6.85 -5.27 42.45
C GLU A 862 6.61 -5.57 40.96
N GLN A 863 5.54 -5.00 40.41
CA GLN A 863 5.20 -5.08 38.99
C GLN A 863 6.30 -4.49 38.10
N CYS A 864 6.99 -3.43 38.54
CA CYS A 864 8.06 -2.79 37.78
C CYS A 864 9.26 -3.73 37.58
N VAL A 865 9.58 -4.55 38.59
CA VAL A 865 10.68 -5.53 38.52
C VAL A 865 10.34 -6.65 37.52
N SER A 866 9.09 -7.15 37.57
CA SER A 866 8.63 -8.16 36.62
C SER A 866 8.61 -7.62 35.18
N LEU A 867 8.09 -6.41 34.98
CA LEU A 867 8.07 -5.74 33.66
C LEU A 867 9.48 -5.46 33.13
N SER A 868 10.45 -5.12 33.99
CA SER A 868 11.84 -4.88 33.60
C SER A 868 12.47 -6.10 32.90
N GLY A 869 12.30 -7.30 33.46
CA GLY A 869 12.78 -8.53 32.82
C GLY A 869 12.15 -8.78 31.44
N PHE A 870 10.88 -8.42 31.30
CA PHE A 870 10.13 -8.55 30.05
C PHE A 870 10.54 -7.53 28.99
N ILE A 871 10.72 -6.27 29.40
CA ILE A 871 11.24 -5.19 28.55
C ILE A 871 12.61 -5.59 28.00
N TYR A 872 13.50 -6.12 28.85
CA TYR A 872 14.81 -6.59 28.43
C TYR A 872 14.73 -7.63 27.30
N LYS A 873 13.84 -8.62 27.44
CA LYS A 873 13.63 -9.65 26.40
C LYS A 873 13.06 -9.09 25.11
N ALA A 874 12.11 -8.16 25.17
CA ALA A 874 11.56 -7.51 23.99
C ALA A 874 12.63 -6.69 23.24
N ILE A 875 13.49 -5.96 23.98
CA ILE A 875 14.61 -5.21 23.41
C ILE A 875 15.63 -6.15 22.75
N GLN A 876 15.92 -7.33 23.34
CA GLN A 876 16.80 -8.33 22.72
C GLN A 876 16.27 -8.78 21.34
N VAL A 877 14.97 -9.05 21.25
CA VAL A 877 14.34 -9.42 19.96
C VAL A 877 14.42 -8.24 18.98
N ALA A 878 14.12 -7.02 19.43
CA ALA A 878 14.23 -5.82 18.60
C ALA A 878 15.64 -5.62 18.05
N VAL A 879 16.69 -5.75 18.87
CA VAL A 879 18.09 -5.60 18.43
C VAL A 879 18.47 -6.62 17.37
N VAL A 880 18.14 -7.90 17.58
CA VAL A 880 18.49 -8.96 16.62
C VAL A 880 17.85 -8.69 15.25
N LEU A 881 16.57 -8.34 15.23
CA LEU A 881 15.85 -8.03 13.99
C LEU A 881 16.29 -6.70 13.38
N LEU A 882 16.56 -5.68 14.19
CA LEU A 882 16.99 -4.36 13.73
C LEU A 882 18.39 -4.42 13.11
N ALA A 883 19.31 -5.18 13.72
CA ALA A 883 20.64 -5.42 13.17
C ALA A 883 20.57 -6.19 11.86
N ALA A 884 19.84 -7.32 11.84
CA ALA A 884 19.67 -8.13 10.62
C ALA A 884 19.01 -7.32 9.50
N GLY A 885 17.95 -6.58 9.81
CA GLY A 885 17.26 -5.70 8.87
C GLY A 885 18.17 -4.60 8.32
N THR A 886 18.98 -3.95 9.16
CA THR A 886 19.90 -2.89 8.71
C THR A 886 20.96 -3.44 7.76
N ILE A 887 21.51 -4.63 8.04
CA ILE A 887 22.51 -5.29 7.18
C ILE A 887 21.87 -5.73 5.84
N LEU A 888 20.69 -6.36 5.89
CA LEU A 888 19.92 -6.73 4.70
C LEU A 888 19.58 -5.52 3.83
N GLY A 889 19.34 -4.36 4.46
CA GLY A 889 19.07 -3.11 3.76
C GLY A 889 20.28 -2.63 2.96
N GLY A 890 21.48 -2.74 3.52
CA GLY A 890 22.71 -2.40 2.80
C GLY A 890 22.97 -3.33 1.61
N LEU A 891 22.69 -4.64 1.75
CA LEU A 891 22.78 -5.56 0.61
C LEU A 891 21.76 -5.24 -0.49
N TRP A 892 20.53 -4.87 -0.12
CA TRP A 892 19.51 -4.46 -1.08
C TRP A 892 19.89 -3.14 -1.77
N ALA A 893 20.40 -2.16 -1.02
CA ALA A 893 20.88 -0.89 -1.56
C ALA A 893 21.98 -1.08 -2.62
N ASP A 894 22.86 -2.06 -2.45
CA ASP A 894 23.87 -2.42 -3.46
C ASP A 894 23.22 -2.94 -4.75
N VAL A 895 22.20 -3.79 -4.62
CA VAL A 895 21.46 -4.32 -5.76
C VAL A 895 20.68 -3.22 -6.49
N SER A 896 20.09 -2.27 -5.76
CA SER A 896 19.23 -1.24 -6.33
C SER A 896 19.97 0.00 -6.86
N TRP A 897 21.06 0.41 -6.20
CA TRP A 897 21.78 1.65 -6.51
C TRP A 897 23.29 1.48 -6.68
N GLY A 898 23.80 0.24 -6.67
CA GLY A 898 25.22 -0.05 -6.87
C GLY A 898 26.13 0.34 -5.70
N ARG A 899 25.58 0.59 -4.51
CA ARG A 899 26.34 0.89 -3.28
C ARG A 899 25.73 0.26 -2.03
N PHE A 900 26.56 -0.33 -1.18
CA PHE A 900 26.15 -0.94 0.09
C PHE A 900 25.64 0.08 1.12
N TRP A 901 26.23 1.27 1.15
CA TRP A 901 25.89 2.33 2.10
C TRP A 901 26.25 3.70 1.51
N GLY A 902 25.44 4.72 1.77
CA GLY A 902 25.62 6.07 1.22
C GLY A 902 25.25 7.20 2.17
N TRP A 903 25.07 6.91 3.47
CA TRP A 903 24.87 7.90 4.52
C TRP A 903 23.64 8.81 4.31
N ASP A 904 22.63 8.32 3.60
CA ASP A 904 21.37 9.07 3.54
C ASP A 904 20.64 9.04 4.88
N SER A 905 19.67 9.94 5.04
CA SER A 905 18.99 10.15 6.32
C SER A 905 18.37 8.87 6.89
N LYS A 906 17.85 7.95 6.07
CA LYS A 906 17.25 6.71 6.59
C LYS A 906 18.31 5.72 7.04
N GLU A 907 19.36 5.54 6.25
CA GLU A 907 20.51 4.71 6.61
C GLU A 907 21.14 5.18 7.94
N VAL A 908 21.36 6.49 8.10
CA VAL A 908 21.91 7.10 9.32
C VAL A 908 21.01 6.86 10.53
N TRP A 909 19.70 7.11 10.42
CA TRP A 909 18.78 6.92 11.54
C TRP A 909 18.54 5.46 11.89
N ALA A 910 18.66 4.53 10.93
CA ALA A 910 18.68 3.10 11.19
C ALA A 910 19.88 2.71 12.05
N LEU A 911 21.08 3.21 11.71
CA LEU A 911 22.29 3.00 12.51
C LEU A 911 22.18 3.61 13.91
N ILE A 912 21.70 4.86 14.03
CA ILE A 912 21.48 5.52 15.33
C ILE A 912 20.54 4.68 16.20
N SER A 913 19.44 4.19 15.63
CA SER A 913 18.47 3.37 16.36
C SER A 913 19.10 2.07 16.84
N LEU A 914 19.89 1.40 15.99
CA LEU A 914 20.61 0.19 16.38
C LEU A 914 21.58 0.47 17.54
N LEU A 915 22.37 1.55 17.46
CA LEU A 915 23.32 1.92 18.51
C LEU A 915 22.63 2.26 19.84
N ILE A 916 21.48 2.95 19.80
CA ILE A 916 20.70 3.25 21.02
C ILE A 916 20.22 1.95 21.67
N TYR A 917 19.61 1.04 20.92
CA TYR A 917 19.09 -0.21 21.46
C TYR A 917 20.21 -1.14 21.97
N VAL A 918 21.32 -1.24 21.24
CA VAL A 918 22.52 -1.97 21.69
C VAL A 918 23.10 -1.33 22.96
N GLY A 919 23.16 0.00 23.03
CA GLY A 919 23.59 0.73 24.22
C GLY A 919 22.72 0.42 25.44
N ILE A 920 21.39 0.39 25.29
CA ILE A 920 20.47 0.02 26.36
C ILE A 920 20.76 -1.40 26.87
N LEU A 921 20.98 -2.38 25.97
CA LEU A 921 21.34 -3.75 26.38
C LEU A 921 22.71 -3.80 27.05
N HIS A 922 23.71 -3.12 26.50
CA HIS A 922 25.08 -3.11 27.03
C HIS A 922 25.14 -2.52 28.45
N PHE A 923 24.49 -1.37 28.67
CA PHE A 923 24.47 -0.75 29.99
C PHE A 923 23.59 -1.51 31.00
N ARG A 924 22.59 -2.29 30.54
CA ARG A 924 21.89 -3.23 31.41
C ARG A 924 22.78 -4.41 31.78
N PHE A 925 23.53 -4.97 30.83
CA PHE A 925 24.43 -6.09 31.05
C PHE A 925 25.56 -5.76 32.04
N THR A 926 26.12 -4.54 31.96
CA THR A 926 27.15 -4.05 32.90
C THR A 926 26.59 -3.64 34.27
N GLY A 927 25.28 -3.69 34.47
CA GLY A 927 24.61 -3.34 35.74
C GLY A 927 24.41 -1.83 35.97
N VAL A 928 24.78 -0.99 35.00
CA VAL A 928 24.61 0.47 35.06
C VAL A 928 23.12 0.86 34.98
N LEU A 929 22.36 0.26 34.05
CA LEU A 929 20.92 0.51 33.93
C LEU A 929 20.10 -0.40 34.85
N ARG A 930 19.53 0.22 35.88
CA ARG A 930 18.52 -0.41 36.77
C ARG A 930 17.13 -0.42 36.13
N ASP A 931 16.16 -1.00 36.82
CA ASP A 931 14.82 -1.30 36.26
C ASP A 931 14.07 -0.06 35.77
N PHE A 932 14.15 1.07 36.48
CA PHE A 932 13.56 2.34 36.03
C PHE A 932 14.21 2.81 34.72
N ALA A 933 15.55 2.83 34.69
CA ALA A 933 16.30 3.34 33.55
C ALA A 933 16.16 2.44 32.31
N LEU A 934 15.99 1.12 32.50
CA LEU A 934 15.64 0.20 31.42
C LEU A 934 14.24 0.48 30.85
N ALA A 935 13.25 0.71 31.73
CA ALA A 935 11.88 1.04 31.29
C ALA A 935 11.82 2.41 30.58
N ALA A 936 12.52 3.42 31.10
CA ALA A 936 12.68 4.71 30.44
C ALA A 936 13.44 4.58 29.11
N GLY A 937 14.48 3.75 29.07
CA GLY A 937 15.25 3.43 27.86
C GLY A 937 14.38 2.79 26.78
N ALA A 938 13.45 1.90 27.14
CA ALA A 938 12.49 1.32 26.20
C ALA A 938 11.53 2.38 25.61
N VAL A 939 11.09 3.32 26.44
CA VAL A 939 10.22 4.44 26.00
C VAL A 939 10.98 5.43 25.11
N PHE A 940 12.24 5.70 25.42
CA PHE A 940 13.09 6.56 24.60
C PHE A 940 13.50 5.88 23.29
N GLY A 941 13.89 4.61 23.33
CA GLY A 941 14.40 3.87 22.18
C GLY A 941 13.44 3.86 21.00
N ILE A 942 12.13 3.64 21.23
CA ILE A 942 11.16 3.62 20.13
C ILE A 942 11.07 4.96 19.39
N THR A 943 11.42 6.08 20.05
CA THR A 943 11.41 7.41 19.44
C THR A 943 12.46 7.51 18.33
N SER A 944 13.62 6.84 18.48
CA SER A 944 14.62 6.80 17.40
C SER A 944 14.14 5.97 16.21
N ILE A 945 13.45 4.86 16.46
CA ILE A 945 12.83 4.03 15.41
C ILE A 945 11.75 4.83 14.66
N VAL A 946 10.87 5.54 15.38
CA VAL A 946 9.84 6.40 14.76
C VAL A 946 10.49 7.52 13.95
N MET A 947 11.63 8.07 14.39
CA MET A 947 12.39 9.02 13.59
C MET A 947 12.92 8.40 12.29
N ALA A 948 13.53 7.20 12.35
CA ALA A 948 14.02 6.50 11.17
C ALA A 948 12.89 6.10 10.19
N TRP A 949 11.78 5.61 10.73
CA TRP A 949 10.66 5.07 9.97
C TRP A 949 9.75 6.16 9.39
N TRP A 950 9.36 7.16 10.20
CA TRP A 950 8.45 8.24 9.81
C TRP A 950 9.11 9.61 9.78
N GLY A 951 9.92 9.93 10.79
CA GLY A 951 10.47 11.27 10.95
C GLY A 951 11.31 11.74 9.77
N VAL A 952 12.09 10.85 9.15
CA VAL A 952 12.87 11.19 7.94
C VAL A 952 11.97 11.62 6.78
N ASN A 953 10.84 10.94 6.57
CA ASN A 953 9.90 11.26 5.50
C ASN A 953 9.28 12.66 5.67
N PHE A 954 8.91 13.04 6.91
CA PHE A 954 8.16 14.27 7.16
C PHE A 954 9.00 15.49 7.56
N PHE A 955 10.16 15.30 8.21
CA PHE A 955 11.02 16.40 8.65
C PHE A 955 12.21 16.65 7.72
N LEU A 956 12.76 15.60 7.11
CA LEU A 956 13.99 15.71 6.33
C LEU A 956 13.72 15.66 4.83
N GLY A 957 12.68 14.96 4.37
CA GLY A 957 12.13 15.05 2.99
C GLY A 957 13.13 14.72 1.87
N SER A 958 14.32 14.22 2.20
CA SER A 958 15.46 14.08 1.28
C SER A 958 16.08 12.68 1.42
N GLY A 959 16.20 11.97 0.30
CA GLY A 959 16.92 10.69 0.19
C GLY A 959 16.25 9.70 -0.76
N LEU A 960 17.04 8.79 -1.34
CA LEU A 960 16.59 7.76 -2.29
C LEU A 960 15.56 6.78 -1.70
N HIS A 961 15.43 6.75 -0.37
CA HIS A 961 14.54 5.85 0.36
C HIS A 961 13.21 6.51 0.81
N SER A 962 12.94 7.77 0.47
CA SER A 962 11.72 8.47 0.91
C SER A 962 10.55 8.20 -0.04
N TYR A 963 9.71 7.23 0.31
CA TYR A 963 8.57 6.79 -0.54
C TYR A 963 7.19 7.30 -0.06
N GLY A 964 7.13 8.06 1.02
CA GLY A 964 5.88 8.60 1.57
C GLY A 964 6.01 10.09 1.82
N ASN A 965 5.40 10.91 0.98
CA ASN A 965 5.29 12.36 1.20
C ASN A 965 3.83 12.66 1.59
N GLY A 966 3.64 13.39 2.70
CA GLY A 966 2.30 13.79 3.15
C GLY A 966 2.37 15.00 4.08
N ALA A 967 1.41 15.91 3.97
CA ALA A 967 1.29 17.04 4.88
C ALA A 967 0.78 16.57 6.26
N GLY A 968 1.31 17.15 7.35
CA GLY A 968 0.79 16.92 8.71
C GLY A 968 1.40 15.75 9.50
N GLY A 969 2.14 14.83 8.86
CA GLY A 969 2.76 13.68 9.53
C GLY A 969 3.75 14.04 10.66
N GLY A 970 4.42 15.19 10.55
CA GLY A 970 5.35 15.67 11.58
C GLY A 970 4.70 15.90 12.95
N TRP A 971 3.44 16.34 13.00
CA TRP A 971 2.73 16.56 14.27
C TRP A 971 2.48 15.26 15.03
N PHE A 972 2.25 14.16 14.34
CA PHE A 972 2.12 12.84 14.98
C PHE A 972 3.44 12.41 15.62
N VAL A 973 4.56 12.62 14.95
CA VAL A 973 5.89 12.30 15.49
C VAL A 973 6.24 13.18 16.69
N LEU A 974 5.96 14.49 16.61
CA LEU A 974 6.16 15.41 17.75
C LEU A 974 5.26 15.05 18.93
N GLY A 975 3.97 14.79 18.68
CA GLY A 975 3.01 14.41 19.71
C GLY A 975 3.40 13.10 20.40
N PHE A 976 3.82 12.08 19.63
CA PHE A 976 4.32 10.82 20.17
C PHE A 976 5.59 11.01 21.02
N THR A 977 6.54 11.83 20.54
CA THR A 977 7.77 12.15 21.27
C THR A 977 7.48 12.91 22.56
N ALA A 978 6.58 13.90 22.52
CA ALA A 978 6.15 14.66 23.69
C ALA A 978 5.44 13.78 24.72
N PHE A 979 4.58 12.86 24.27
CA PHE A 979 3.94 11.87 25.15
C PHE A 979 4.97 11.00 25.87
N ASN A 980 5.96 10.46 25.13
CA ASN A 980 7.03 9.64 25.71
C ASN A 980 7.84 10.42 26.75
N ALA A 981 8.22 11.67 26.43
CA ALA A 981 8.93 12.54 27.36
C ALA A 981 8.11 12.83 28.63
N ALA A 982 6.82 13.13 28.49
CA ALA A 982 5.93 13.38 29.62
C ALA A 982 5.76 12.14 30.52
N ALA A 983 5.62 10.94 29.93
CA ALA A 983 5.50 9.70 30.68
C ALA A 983 6.76 9.40 31.51
N VAL A 984 7.95 9.54 30.90
CA VAL A 984 9.23 9.35 31.60
C VAL A 984 9.44 10.41 32.66
N PHE A 985 9.13 11.68 32.37
CA PHE A 985 9.28 12.78 33.32
C PHE A 985 8.38 12.63 34.54
N ALA A 986 7.10 12.29 34.34
CA ALA A 986 6.17 12.01 35.44
C ALA A 986 6.64 10.83 36.31
N GLY A 987 7.09 9.74 35.66
CA GLY A 987 7.66 8.58 36.35
C GLY A 987 8.93 8.93 37.13
N ALA A 988 9.82 9.74 36.55
CA ALA A 988 11.08 10.17 37.17
C ALA A 988 10.84 11.05 38.40
N ILE A 989 9.95 12.04 38.32
CA ILE A 989 9.59 12.89 39.46
C ILE A 989 9.10 12.02 40.61
N ARG A 990 8.15 11.12 40.34
CA ARG A 990 7.57 10.27 41.38
C ARG A 990 8.64 9.34 41.97
N TYR A 991 9.42 8.68 41.12
CA TYR A 991 10.51 7.79 41.53
C TYR A 991 11.55 8.49 42.40
N LEU A 992 12.05 9.65 41.98
CA LEU A 992 13.05 10.42 42.74
C LEU A 992 12.48 10.93 44.06
N SER A 993 11.22 11.39 44.08
CA SER A 993 10.56 11.86 45.31
C SER A 993 10.40 10.78 46.38
N GLU A 994 10.11 9.53 45.98
CA GLU A 994 9.82 8.42 46.89
C GLU A 994 11.07 7.63 47.27
N THR A 995 12.10 7.63 46.43
CA THR A 995 13.36 6.90 46.66
C THR A 995 14.52 7.79 47.13
N GLY A 996 14.28 9.10 47.29
CA GLY A 996 15.27 10.04 47.82
C GLY A 996 16.48 10.33 46.92
N GLY A 997 16.40 9.98 45.63
CA GLY A 997 17.46 10.29 44.66
C GLY A 997 18.84 9.72 45.02
N ALA A 998 18.96 8.42 45.31
CA ALA A 998 20.26 7.84 45.65
C ALA A 998 21.15 7.57 44.42
N ALA A 999 21.89 8.61 44.01
CA ALA A 999 23.25 8.46 43.51
C ALA A 999 24.22 8.75 44.66
N THR A 1000 24.36 7.82 45.61
CA THR A 1000 25.50 7.82 46.55
C THR A 1000 26.51 6.80 46.04
N PRO A 1001 27.75 7.21 45.68
CA PRO A 1001 28.80 6.27 45.35
C PRO A 1001 29.12 5.44 46.60
N VAL A 1002 29.17 4.12 46.44
CA VAL A 1002 29.65 3.22 47.49
C VAL A 1002 31.14 3.55 47.73
N PRO A 1003 31.60 3.75 48.98
CA PRO A 1003 33.01 3.95 49.27
C PRO A 1003 33.84 2.74 48.81
N ALA A 1004 35.02 2.99 48.28
CA ALA A 1004 35.88 2.04 47.58
C ALA A 1004 36.54 0.93 48.45
N GLU A 1005 35.97 0.57 49.61
CA GLU A 1005 36.64 -0.26 50.62
C GLU A 1005 36.27 -1.76 50.64
N SER A 1006 35.51 -2.28 49.68
CA SER A 1006 35.23 -3.73 49.60
C SER A 1006 35.80 -4.44 48.36
N ARG A 1007 36.98 -4.03 47.87
CA ARG A 1007 37.77 -4.91 47.00
C ARG A 1007 38.38 -6.00 47.86
N LEU A 1008 37.81 -7.21 47.78
CA LEU A 1008 38.52 -8.43 48.16
C LEU A 1008 39.82 -8.54 47.35
N PRO A 1009 40.89 -9.16 47.88
CA PRO A 1009 42.19 -9.22 47.19
C PRO A 1009 42.07 -9.98 45.87
N ASP A 1010 42.81 -9.52 44.86
CA ASP A 1010 42.95 -10.17 43.56
C ASP A 1010 43.34 -11.64 43.72
N GLY A 1011 42.48 -12.56 43.25
CA GLY A 1011 42.84 -13.98 43.12
C GLY A 1011 41.75 -14.99 43.44
N ALA A 1012 40.59 -14.94 42.76
CA ALA A 1012 39.75 -16.13 42.52
C ALA A 1012 38.66 -15.79 41.50
N MET A 1013 38.89 -16.09 40.21
CA MET A 1013 37.79 -16.18 39.25
C MET A 1013 37.01 -17.48 39.54
N PRO A 1014 35.69 -17.43 39.82
CA PRO A 1014 34.85 -18.61 39.67
C PRO A 1014 34.68 -18.88 38.17
N LYS A 1015 34.97 -20.11 37.74
CA LYS A 1015 34.61 -20.59 36.40
C LYS A 1015 33.09 -20.46 36.20
N PRO A 1016 32.62 -20.07 35.01
CA PRO A 1016 31.19 -20.00 34.73
C PRO A 1016 30.57 -21.41 34.79
N GLN A 1017 29.53 -21.57 35.62
CA GLN A 1017 28.58 -22.67 35.54
C GLN A 1017 27.38 -22.24 34.69
#